data_AF-A0A315AGW2-F1
#
_entry.id   AF-A0A315AGW2-F1
#
_cell.length_a   1.000
_cell.length_b   1.000
_cell.length_c   1.000
_cell.angle_alpha   90.00
_cell.angle_beta   90.00
_cell.angle_gamma   90.00
#
_symmetry.space_group_name_H-M   'P 1'
#
loop_
_entity.id
_entity.type
_entity.pdbx_description
1 polymer ?
#
loop_
_entity_poly.entity_id
_entity_poly.type
_entity_poly.pdbx_seq_one_letter_code
_entity_poly.pdbx_strand_id
1 'polypeptide(L)'
;MTDRPELPSPNAPNYAQRVRETLMTYLGVQGDPLNRGITLRDLIENGFATLSAGWRPGGSGVPSLKPGSAVVSSEVDLTPPPTPEGFTLSAAISHVFIECSSPVYTQGHGHLRTRVYGVTHTAGTALPTFSNAIELGQFGGQVWAMPSNPATTWRLWIKWESVDGVLSAAPAGGTNGLAATTGQDVQLLLDALEGKIKEGQLWSALSERIDLIDGPASLIGSVAARLLAEATARGTAITNERTARTTADTALALDITTLTATVNNNQTSTAAAIQQEAQARATADVAEATARDTLAARVTTTEQGVASNAAAITTASAAITDEQTVRAQKDAALAQSISNLQAIVETNKGDTNTNIAAQIQEEAYARATADLAEATARNMLAARVTTNERDIGSNTSSITQLTGALQEERSARASKDEAIVQSVTRLQATVNEKSVALQQESEVRATADGKLFAQYTVKIDNNGYVTGYGLASTLANGIPKSEFAIRADRFYIASPTGPGITPVTPFIVQTTPVKINGVDVPVGVYMSDAFIRNGTITNAKIANLAVDDAKIASLSVSKLTAGSISVGTNIRSSNNVPGTSGWVIRGNGDAEFSNVTMRGSIYSSYGEIGGNVIGNDYISSPQYYEGGLIGWALKKNGDVIFNNASVRGSISSGDFKSYSWPLNSYVQGFYLGPEGFLIGDKVRNRYFQITSSGDVYAPSFRIVGGSAYFSGNLSANIISADNIISKSATSFEQVSAYPMDGHIDYMRFYMDHAGVVTLVGLCHYYYNSSGGDYYFKFSLDLDPLITFESGSYWDSGGPTNSFGLYSTYLSQGLHTIYVSAHHSGAGSYHETKFLILRSYR
;
A
#
# COMPACT_ATOMS: atom_id res chain seq x y z
N MET A 1 -93.56 -13.44 58.88
CA MET A 1 -93.81 -13.59 60.33
C MET A 1 -94.63 -14.86 60.50
N THR A 2 -94.09 -16.01 60.90
CA THR A 2 -92.71 -16.39 61.28
C THR A 2 -91.66 -16.21 60.18
N ASP A 3 -90.41 -16.55 60.47
CA ASP A 3 -89.22 -16.55 59.59
C ASP A 3 -88.89 -15.21 58.91
N ARG A 4 -88.22 -14.32 59.67
CA ARG A 4 -87.26 -13.35 59.14
C ARG A 4 -85.86 -13.71 59.68
N PRO A 5 -84.86 -13.98 58.83
CA PRO A 5 -83.59 -14.60 59.23
C PRO A 5 -82.57 -13.64 59.89
N GLU A 6 -83.00 -12.43 60.27
CA GLU A 6 -82.10 -11.31 60.57
C GLU A 6 -81.78 -11.13 62.06
N LEU A 7 -82.50 -11.83 62.95
CA LEU A 7 -82.26 -11.80 64.40
C LEU A 7 -81.61 -13.12 64.86
N PRO A 8 -80.45 -13.08 65.54
CA PRO A 8 -79.84 -14.28 66.11
C PRO A 8 -80.66 -14.78 67.33
N SER A 9 -80.29 -15.94 67.85
CA SER A 9 -80.89 -16.50 69.08
C SER A 9 -80.89 -15.47 70.23
N PRO A 10 -81.95 -15.41 71.07
CA PRO A 10 -82.03 -14.50 72.23
C PRO A 10 -80.82 -14.56 73.18
N ASN A 11 -80.10 -15.69 73.18
CA ASN A 11 -78.93 -15.94 74.03
C ASN A 11 -77.59 -15.57 73.35
N ALA A 12 -77.60 -15.02 72.14
CA ALA A 12 -76.37 -14.63 71.43
C ALA A 12 -75.78 -13.33 72.03
N PRO A 13 -74.45 -13.22 72.18
CA PRO A 13 -73.82 -12.02 72.78
C PRO A 13 -74.05 -10.74 71.99
N ASN A 14 -74.37 -10.84 70.70
CA ASN A 14 -74.74 -9.71 69.84
C ASN A 14 -76.27 -9.53 69.67
N TYR A 15 -77.11 -10.27 70.40
CA TYR A 15 -78.58 -10.19 70.25
C TYR A 15 -79.10 -8.76 70.47
N ALA A 16 -78.69 -8.09 71.55
CA ALA A 16 -79.09 -6.70 71.81
C ALA A 16 -78.60 -5.72 70.72
N GLN A 17 -77.42 -5.96 70.13
CA GLN A 17 -76.93 -5.16 69.00
C GLN A 17 -77.73 -5.42 67.73
N ARG A 18 -78.02 -6.69 67.39
CA ARG A 18 -78.80 -7.06 66.20
C ARG A 18 -80.26 -6.62 66.30
N VAL A 19 -80.90 -6.77 67.46
CA VAL A 19 -82.25 -6.22 67.71
C VAL A 19 -82.27 -4.70 67.48
N ARG A 20 -81.25 -3.98 67.96
CA ARG A 20 -81.09 -2.54 67.70
C ARG A 20 -80.85 -2.23 66.22
N GLU A 21 -79.97 -2.95 65.53
CA GLU A 21 -79.73 -2.78 64.09
C GLU A 21 -81.00 -3.03 63.27
N THR A 22 -81.69 -4.16 63.49
CA THR A 22 -82.95 -4.47 62.79
C THR A 22 -84.03 -3.44 63.10
N LEU A 23 -84.13 -2.91 64.32
CA LEU A 23 -85.04 -1.79 64.64
C LEU A 23 -84.65 -0.49 63.95
N MET A 24 -83.36 -0.15 63.88
CA MET A 24 -82.87 1.04 63.16
C MET A 24 -83.16 0.93 61.65
N THR A 25 -82.98 -0.24 61.05
CA THR A 25 -83.36 -0.51 59.65
C THR A 25 -84.86 -0.42 59.46
N TYR A 26 -85.65 -1.04 60.34
CA TYR A 26 -87.11 -1.02 60.22
C TYR A 26 -87.71 0.38 60.43
N LEU A 27 -87.07 1.23 61.24
CA LEU A 27 -87.41 2.65 61.40
C LEU A 27 -86.80 3.56 60.32
N GLY A 28 -85.99 3.03 59.39
CA GLY A 28 -85.35 3.78 58.31
C GLY A 28 -84.23 4.73 58.76
N VAL A 29 -83.67 4.52 59.95
CA VAL A 29 -82.63 5.38 60.56
C VAL A 29 -81.21 4.94 60.18
N GLN A 30 -81.01 3.66 59.84
CA GLN A 30 -79.72 3.10 59.42
C GLN A 30 -79.95 1.91 58.47
N GLY A 31 -79.06 1.68 57.51
CA GLY A 31 -79.18 0.59 56.52
C GLY A 31 -79.79 1.05 55.19
N ASP A 32 -80.17 0.09 54.35
CA ASP A 32 -80.81 0.37 53.05
C ASP A 32 -82.23 0.93 53.27
N PRO A 33 -82.55 2.14 52.75
CA PRO A 33 -83.88 2.75 52.87
C PRO A 33 -85.04 1.88 52.37
N LEU A 34 -84.81 0.97 51.41
CA LEU A 34 -85.82 0.06 50.88
C LEU A 34 -86.26 -1.00 51.90
N ASN A 35 -85.46 -1.26 52.94
CA ASN A 35 -85.75 -2.26 53.98
C ASN A 35 -86.51 -1.68 55.19
N ARG A 36 -86.94 -0.39 55.14
CA ARG A 36 -87.77 0.20 56.19
C ARG A 36 -89.14 -0.47 56.28
N GLY A 37 -89.70 -0.53 57.48
CA GLY A 37 -91.08 -0.95 57.70
C GLY A 37 -92.06 0.11 57.19
N ILE A 38 -92.95 -0.27 56.28
CA ILE A 38 -94.09 0.56 55.89
C ILE A 38 -95.16 0.43 56.99
N THR A 39 -95.54 1.55 57.62
CA THR A 39 -96.62 1.55 58.59
C THR A 39 -97.98 1.65 57.89
N LEU A 40 -99.04 1.27 58.62
CA LEU A 40 -100.42 1.53 58.21
C LEU A 40 -100.69 3.00 57.86
N ARG A 41 -99.95 3.94 58.47
CA ARG A 41 -100.07 5.38 58.22
C ARG A 41 -99.38 5.81 56.92
N ASP A 42 -98.20 5.26 56.60
CA ASP A 42 -97.53 5.47 55.31
C ASP A 42 -98.45 5.11 54.13
N LEU A 43 -99.19 3.99 54.23
CA LEU A 43 -100.14 3.56 53.19
C LEU A 43 -101.33 4.51 53.01
N ILE A 44 -101.74 5.21 54.07
CA ILE A 44 -102.89 6.13 54.04
C ILE A 44 -102.45 7.52 53.56
N GLU A 45 -101.34 8.04 54.08
CA GLU A 45 -100.83 9.37 53.73
C GLU A 45 -100.36 9.45 52.27
N ASN A 46 -99.91 8.33 51.69
CA ASN A 46 -99.56 8.23 50.27
C ASN A 46 -100.72 7.73 49.38
N GLY A 47 -101.95 7.68 49.90
CA GLY A 47 -103.17 7.43 49.12
C GLY A 47 -103.41 6.00 48.61
N PHE A 48 -102.51 5.06 48.86
CA PHE A 48 -102.65 3.65 48.43
C PHE A 48 -103.75 2.89 49.19
N ALA A 49 -104.06 3.30 50.43
CA ALA A 49 -105.17 2.78 51.21
C ALA A 49 -105.94 3.90 51.94
N THR A 50 -107.16 3.61 52.37
CA THR A 50 -107.98 4.48 53.21
C THR A 50 -108.55 3.70 54.39
N LEU A 51 -108.75 4.38 55.53
CA LEU A 51 -109.43 3.76 56.68
C LEU A 51 -110.91 3.60 56.38
N SER A 52 -111.48 2.43 56.70
CA SER A 52 -112.92 2.23 56.62
C SER A 52 -113.67 3.20 57.53
N ALA A 53 -114.71 3.85 57.00
CA ALA A 53 -115.50 4.85 57.72
C ALA A 53 -116.04 4.30 59.07
N GLY A 54 -115.75 5.02 60.16
CA GLY A 54 -116.17 4.67 61.53
C GLY A 54 -115.02 4.36 62.50
N TRP A 55 -113.82 4.03 62.01
CA TRP A 55 -112.66 3.79 62.89
C TRP A 55 -112.10 5.10 63.46
N ARG A 56 -111.91 5.18 64.79
CA ARG A 56 -111.34 6.34 65.49
C ARG A 56 -110.02 5.97 66.18
N PRO A 57 -108.98 6.81 66.15
CA PRO A 57 -107.72 6.53 66.85
C PRO A 57 -107.93 6.37 68.37
N GLY A 58 -107.48 5.25 68.93
CA GLY A 58 -107.51 4.97 70.38
C GLY A 58 -108.44 3.83 70.82
N GLY A 59 -109.22 3.23 69.92
CA GLY A 59 -110.06 2.05 70.22
C GLY A 59 -109.31 0.71 70.13
N SER A 60 -109.72 -0.28 70.91
CA SER A 60 -109.15 -1.63 70.88
C SER A 60 -109.74 -2.46 69.73
N GLY A 61 -108.99 -2.60 68.63
CA GLY A 61 -109.37 -3.40 67.46
C GLY A 61 -108.47 -3.14 66.24
N VAL A 62 -108.21 -4.18 65.43
CA VAL A 62 -107.32 -4.08 64.26
C VAL A 62 -107.92 -3.15 63.19
N PRO A 63 -107.18 -2.18 62.63
CA PRO A 63 -107.73 -1.26 61.63
C PRO A 63 -108.10 -1.97 60.32
N SER A 64 -109.32 -1.72 59.83
CA SER A 64 -109.78 -2.18 58.52
C SER A 64 -109.45 -1.15 57.43
N LEU A 65 -108.71 -1.59 56.41
CA LEU A 65 -108.33 -0.79 55.25
C LEU A 65 -109.24 -1.08 54.04
N LYS A 66 -109.43 -0.06 53.21
CA LYS A 66 -109.93 -0.18 51.83
C LYS A 66 -108.89 0.37 50.84
N PRO A 67 -108.83 -0.11 49.59
CA PRO A 67 -107.98 0.51 48.55
C PRO A 67 -108.34 1.99 48.32
N GLY A 68 -107.34 2.80 47.96
CA GLY A 68 -107.56 4.19 47.52
C GLY A 68 -108.24 4.28 46.15
N SER A 69 -108.93 5.40 45.87
CA SER A 69 -109.59 5.63 44.58
C SER A 69 -108.58 5.86 43.47
N ALA A 70 -108.55 4.95 42.49
CA ALA A 70 -107.73 5.11 41.29
C ALA A 70 -108.30 6.20 40.36
N VAL A 71 -107.42 7.07 39.86
CA VAL A 71 -107.75 8.07 38.83
C VAL A 71 -107.54 7.46 37.43
N VAL A 72 -108.42 7.85 36.52
CA VAL A 72 -108.60 7.35 35.15
C VAL A 72 -107.35 7.37 34.26
N SER A 73 -107.28 6.37 33.38
CA SER A 73 -106.36 6.29 32.23
C SER A 73 -106.71 7.30 31.13
N SER A 74 -105.71 7.97 30.55
CA SER A 74 -105.82 8.66 29.26
C SER A 74 -105.86 7.65 28.10
N GLU A 75 -106.62 7.95 27.05
CA GLU A 75 -106.53 7.22 25.77
C GLU A 75 -105.18 7.48 25.10
N VAL A 76 -104.72 6.52 24.28
CA VAL A 76 -103.49 6.62 23.50
C VAL A 76 -103.75 7.46 22.23
N ASP A 77 -103.04 8.58 22.05
CA ASP A 77 -103.11 9.39 20.84
C ASP A 77 -102.16 8.84 19.76
N LEU A 78 -102.74 8.19 18.76
CA LEU A 78 -102.01 7.58 17.65
C LEU A 78 -101.66 8.56 16.52
N THR A 79 -101.87 9.86 16.70
CA THR A 79 -101.54 10.87 15.67
C THR A 79 -100.03 10.98 15.50
N PRO A 80 -99.47 10.78 14.30
CA PRO A 80 -98.02 10.87 14.10
C PRO A 80 -97.46 12.26 14.42
N PRO A 81 -96.31 12.36 15.11
CA PRO A 81 -95.65 13.63 15.34
C PRO A 81 -95.14 14.25 14.02
N PRO A 82 -94.88 15.57 13.99
CA PRO A 82 -94.30 16.23 12.83
C PRO A 82 -92.92 15.65 12.46
N THR A 83 -92.47 15.95 11.23
CA THR A 83 -91.11 15.59 10.79
C THR A 83 -90.09 16.44 11.56
N PRO A 84 -88.96 15.89 12.03
CA PRO A 84 -87.97 16.66 12.79
C PRO A 84 -87.42 17.86 12.02
N GLU A 85 -87.31 19.01 12.68
CA GLU A 85 -86.79 20.25 12.08
C GLU A 85 -85.37 20.56 12.57
N GLY A 86 -84.65 21.38 11.79
CA GLY A 86 -83.28 21.79 12.10
C GLY A 86 -82.26 20.64 12.11
N PHE A 87 -82.54 19.53 11.41
CA PHE A 87 -81.62 18.39 11.33
C PHE A 87 -80.32 18.78 10.61
N THR A 88 -79.18 18.73 11.31
CA THR A 88 -77.84 19.01 10.77
C THR A 88 -76.83 17.96 11.24
N LEU A 89 -75.72 17.87 10.50
CA LEU A 89 -74.61 16.94 10.78
C LEU A 89 -73.27 17.68 10.79
N SER A 90 -72.38 17.30 11.71
CA SER A 90 -70.95 17.64 11.64
C SER A 90 -70.10 16.39 11.94
N ALA A 91 -68.88 16.30 11.39
CA ALA A 91 -68.06 15.10 11.49
C ALA A 91 -66.67 15.38 12.08
N ALA A 92 -66.25 14.51 12.99
CA ALA A 92 -64.89 14.39 13.50
C ALA A 92 -64.18 13.18 12.87
N ILE A 93 -62.99 12.81 13.36
CA ILE A 93 -62.23 11.66 12.84
C ILE A 93 -62.92 10.32 13.17
N SER A 94 -63.58 10.21 14.33
CA SER A 94 -64.19 8.95 14.80
C SER A 94 -65.67 9.05 15.19
N HIS A 95 -66.31 10.19 14.97
CA HIS A 95 -67.70 10.44 15.36
C HIS A 95 -68.39 11.37 14.36
N VAL A 96 -69.72 11.22 14.23
CA VAL A 96 -70.61 12.16 13.56
C VAL A 96 -71.55 12.73 14.61
N PHE A 97 -71.58 14.05 14.77
CA PHE A 97 -72.54 14.76 15.61
C PHE A 97 -73.82 14.99 14.81
N ILE A 98 -74.93 14.64 15.43
CA ILE A 98 -76.28 14.61 14.87
C ILE A 98 -77.10 15.57 15.71
N GLU A 99 -77.60 16.64 15.09
CA GLU A 99 -78.23 17.76 15.80
C GLU A 99 -79.64 18.01 15.25
N CYS A 100 -80.59 18.38 16.10
CA CYS A 100 -81.92 18.83 15.69
C CYS A 100 -82.48 19.93 16.61
N SER A 101 -83.52 20.62 16.12
CA SER A 101 -84.27 21.58 16.94
C SER A 101 -84.95 20.88 18.13
N SER A 102 -85.23 21.65 19.19
CA SER A 102 -85.98 21.13 20.34
C SER A 102 -87.41 20.78 19.91
N PRO A 103 -87.92 19.56 20.21
CA PRO A 103 -89.25 19.16 19.82
C PRO A 103 -90.32 19.85 20.69
N VAL A 104 -91.23 20.58 20.04
CA VAL A 104 -92.29 21.39 20.69
C VAL A 104 -93.71 20.92 20.34
N TYR A 105 -93.85 19.68 19.88
CA TYR A 105 -95.12 19.09 19.48
C TYR A 105 -95.83 18.40 20.65
N THR A 106 -97.16 18.26 20.57
CA THR A 106 -98.00 17.68 21.64
C THR A 106 -98.72 16.39 21.26
N GLN A 107 -98.70 15.99 19.98
CA GLN A 107 -99.25 14.73 19.49
C GLN A 107 -98.62 13.53 20.20
N GLY A 108 -99.44 12.52 20.52
CA GLY A 108 -99.03 11.30 21.21
C GLY A 108 -98.41 11.56 22.59
N HIS A 109 -98.99 12.51 23.35
CA HIS A 109 -98.48 13.04 24.62
C HIS A 109 -97.07 13.68 24.55
N GLY A 110 -96.66 14.16 23.38
CA GLY A 110 -95.40 14.90 23.18
C GLY A 110 -94.20 14.00 22.89
N HIS A 111 -92.99 14.54 23.04
CA HIS A 111 -91.77 13.87 22.59
C HIS A 111 -91.23 12.83 23.58
N LEU A 112 -90.96 11.62 23.09
CA LEU A 112 -90.25 10.58 23.82
C LEU A 112 -88.75 10.59 23.50
N ARG A 113 -88.40 10.49 22.21
CA ARG A 113 -87.02 10.42 21.72
C ARG A 113 -86.93 10.64 20.21
N THR A 114 -85.76 11.11 19.78
CA THR A 114 -85.34 11.11 18.38
C THR A 114 -84.68 9.77 18.07
N ARG A 115 -85.16 9.07 17.04
CA ARG A 115 -84.52 7.88 16.47
C ARG A 115 -83.71 8.27 15.25
N VAL A 116 -82.49 7.73 15.17
CA VAL A 116 -81.54 7.98 14.09
C VAL A 116 -81.44 6.76 13.20
N TYR A 117 -81.55 7.00 11.90
CA TYR A 117 -81.42 5.98 10.86
C TYR A 117 -80.25 6.36 9.95
N GLY A 118 -79.56 5.36 9.42
CA GLY A 118 -78.53 5.62 8.43
C GLY A 118 -77.92 4.40 7.79
N VAL A 119 -77.05 4.68 6.82
CA VAL A 119 -76.28 3.70 6.07
C VAL A 119 -74.97 4.32 5.61
N THR A 120 -73.90 3.53 5.52
CA THR A 120 -72.63 3.96 4.94
C THR A 120 -72.73 4.03 3.42
N HIS A 121 -72.03 4.98 2.80
CA HIS A 121 -72.05 5.22 1.36
C HIS A 121 -70.64 5.24 0.79
N THR A 122 -70.38 4.40 -0.21
CA THR A 122 -69.12 4.38 -0.96
C THR A 122 -69.19 5.38 -2.10
N ALA A 123 -68.18 6.25 -2.24
CA ALA A 123 -68.14 7.21 -3.33
C ALA A 123 -68.21 6.52 -4.71
N GLY A 124 -69.07 7.03 -5.60
CA GLY A 124 -69.29 6.46 -6.94
C GLY A 124 -70.44 5.47 -7.06
N THR A 125 -71.06 5.00 -5.97
CA THR A 125 -72.29 4.20 -6.03
C THR A 125 -73.56 5.08 -5.94
N ALA A 126 -74.70 4.55 -6.38
CA ALA A 126 -75.98 5.25 -6.32
C ALA A 126 -76.32 5.69 -4.88
N LEU A 127 -76.94 6.87 -4.74
CA LEU A 127 -77.30 7.39 -3.43
C LEU A 127 -78.39 6.51 -2.77
N PRO A 128 -78.19 6.07 -1.52
CA PRO A 128 -79.18 5.27 -0.81
C PRO A 128 -80.37 6.14 -0.40
N THR A 129 -81.55 5.53 -0.32
CA THR A 129 -82.76 6.16 0.21
C THR A 129 -83.07 5.64 1.62
N PHE A 130 -84.07 6.22 2.29
CA PHE A 130 -84.43 5.82 3.66
C PHE A 130 -84.76 4.31 3.81
N SER A 131 -85.22 3.63 2.76
CA SER A 131 -85.44 2.17 2.79
C SER A 131 -84.15 1.34 2.88
N ASN A 132 -82.99 1.94 2.63
CA ASN A 132 -81.68 1.32 2.81
C ASN A 132 -81.07 1.62 4.19
N ALA A 133 -81.69 2.50 4.97
CA ALA A 133 -81.21 2.91 6.29
C ALA A 133 -81.65 1.91 7.37
N ILE A 134 -80.74 1.62 8.30
CA ILE A 134 -81.04 0.88 9.53
C ILE A 134 -81.08 1.85 10.72
N GLU A 135 -81.76 1.49 11.81
CA GLU A 135 -81.73 2.29 13.03
C GLU A 135 -80.36 2.16 13.70
N LEU A 136 -79.68 3.29 13.92
CA LEU A 136 -78.33 3.37 14.47
C LEU A 136 -78.34 3.72 15.97
N GLY A 137 -79.40 4.34 16.46
CA GLY A 137 -79.55 4.70 17.86
C GLY A 137 -80.68 5.70 18.11
N GLN A 138 -80.78 6.16 19.35
CA GLN A 138 -81.86 7.04 19.81
C GLN A 138 -81.36 7.97 20.92
N PHE A 139 -81.91 9.19 20.99
CA PHE A 139 -81.57 10.19 22.00
C PHE A 139 -82.76 11.11 22.32
N GLY A 140 -82.88 11.58 23.56
CA GLY A 140 -83.97 12.47 23.99
C GLY A 140 -83.63 13.97 24.03
N GLY A 141 -82.38 14.33 23.69
CA GLY A 141 -81.92 15.72 23.66
C GLY A 141 -81.91 16.31 22.23
N GLN A 142 -81.17 17.41 22.05
CA GLN A 142 -81.00 18.06 20.75
C GLN A 142 -79.75 17.60 19.97
N VAL A 143 -78.78 16.95 20.63
CA VAL A 143 -77.52 16.52 20.02
C VAL A 143 -77.18 15.10 20.44
N TRP A 144 -76.67 14.30 19.51
CA TRP A 144 -76.08 12.99 19.77
C TRP A 144 -74.77 12.80 19.00
N ALA A 145 -73.76 12.26 19.66
CA ALA A 145 -72.49 11.90 19.05
C ALA A 145 -72.52 10.41 18.66
N MET A 146 -72.68 10.12 17.38
CA MET A 146 -72.68 8.77 16.84
C MET A 146 -71.24 8.32 16.55
N PRO A 147 -70.72 7.24 17.16
CA PRO A 147 -69.40 6.72 16.83
C PRO A 147 -69.36 6.16 15.40
N SER A 148 -68.23 6.37 14.71
CA SER A 148 -68.02 5.91 13.34
C SER A 148 -66.54 5.62 13.11
N ASN A 149 -66.24 4.68 12.22
CA ASN A 149 -64.88 4.49 11.73
C ASN A 149 -64.38 5.77 11.00
N PRO A 150 -63.06 6.02 10.95
CA PRO A 150 -62.44 7.03 10.08
C PRO A 150 -62.77 6.84 8.60
N ALA A 151 -62.58 7.89 7.80
CA ALA A 151 -62.79 7.93 6.35
C ALA A 151 -64.17 7.42 5.84
N THR A 152 -65.17 7.34 6.72
CA THR A 152 -66.46 6.72 6.44
C THR A 152 -67.49 7.80 6.13
N THR A 153 -68.13 7.69 4.97
CA THR A 153 -69.26 8.57 4.60
C THR A 153 -70.57 7.91 5.00
N TRP A 154 -71.39 8.62 5.77
CA TRP A 154 -72.73 8.24 6.16
C TRP A 154 -73.79 9.04 5.40
N ARG A 155 -74.93 8.40 5.15
CA ARG A 155 -76.21 9.04 4.83
C ARG A 155 -77.15 8.81 5.99
N LEU A 156 -77.56 9.89 6.64
CA LEU A 156 -78.32 9.86 7.89
C LEU A 156 -79.67 10.56 7.76
N TRP A 157 -80.60 10.09 8.59
CA TRP A 157 -81.96 10.57 8.74
C TRP A 157 -82.38 10.50 10.21
N ILE A 158 -83.38 11.29 10.60
CA ILE A 158 -83.98 11.19 11.93
C ILE A 158 -85.52 11.19 11.87
N LYS A 159 -86.16 10.53 12.84
CA LYS A 159 -87.59 10.63 13.14
C LYS A 159 -87.80 10.92 14.63
N TRP A 160 -88.87 11.63 14.96
CA TRP A 160 -89.31 11.78 16.34
C TRP A 160 -90.33 10.68 16.66
N GLU A 161 -90.26 10.15 17.88
CA GLU A 161 -91.23 9.22 18.44
C GLU A 161 -92.00 9.94 19.55
N SER A 162 -93.33 9.81 19.54
CA SER A 162 -94.18 10.33 20.62
C SER A 162 -94.12 9.44 21.87
N VAL A 163 -94.56 9.96 23.02
CA VAL A 163 -94.68 9.18 24.28
C VAL A 163 -95.60 7.97 24.10
N ASP A 164 -96.62 8.11 23.25
CA ASP A 164 -97.55 7.04 22.85
C ASP A 164 -96.96 6.06 21.80
N GLY A 165 -95.68 6.21 21.42
CA GLY A 165 -94.95 5.24 20.60
C GLY A 165 -95.13 5.39 19.08
N VAL A 166 -95.65 6.53 18.60
CA VAL A 166 -95.85 6.77 17.15
C VAL A 166 -94.69 7.59 16.57
N LEU A 167 -94.16 7.14 15.44
CA LEU A 167 -93.08 7.80 14.71
C LEU A 167 -93.58 8.86 13.72
N SER A 168 -92.78 9.91 13.50
CA SER A 168 -93.02 10.91 12.46
C SER A 168 -93.33 10.25 11.12
N ALA A 169 -94.31 10.75 10.36
CA ALA A 169 -94.71 10.13 9.10
C ALA A 169 -93.54 10.06 8.10
N ALA A 170 -92.88 11.19 7.84
CA ALA A 170 -91.65 11.27 7.04
C ALA A 170 -90.40 11.41 7.93
N PRO A 171 -89.22 10.95 7.46
CA PRO A 171 -87.94 11.22 8.10
C PRO A 171 -87.38 12.58 7.68
N ALA A 172 -86.70 13.27 8.61
CA ALA A 172 -85.84 14.40 8.26
C ALA A 172 -84.56 13.88 7.57
N GLY A 173 -84.04 14.64 6.60
CA GLY A 173 -82.91 14.23 5.76
C GLY A 173 -83.25 14.06 4.26
N GLY A 174 -84.53 14.19 3.90
CA GLY A 174 -84.98 14.11 2.51
C GLY A 174 -84.84 12.71 1.89
N THR A 175 -84.89 12.61 0.56
CA THR A 175 -84.87 11.31 -0.13
C THR A 175 -83.59 10.50 0.11
N ASN A 176 -82.44 11.17 0.15
CA ASN A 176 -81.10 10.54 0.09
C ASN A 176 -80.24 10.72 1.36
N GLY A 177 -80.81 11.31 2.42
CA GLY A 177 -80.15 11.53 3.71
C GLY A 177 -79.14 12.68 3.67
N LEU A 178 -78.92 13.29 4.84
CA LEU A 178 -77.82 14.24 5.01
C LEU A 178 -76.49 13.47 5.03
N ALA A 179 -75.46 14.05 4.41
CA ALA A 179 -74.14 13.44 4.29
C ALA A 179 -73.21 13.93 5.41
N ALA A 180 -72.44 13.00 5.97
CA ALA A 180 -71.31 13.32 6.85
C ALA A 180 -70.17 12.33 6.60
N THR A 181 -68.94 12.83 6.44
CA THR A 181 -67.75 12.01 6.20
C THR A 181 -66.75 12.24 7.33
N THR A 182 -66.36 11.17 8.03
CA THR A 182 -65.34 11.25 9.07
C THR A 182 -63.94 11.47 8.49
N GLY A 183 -63.07 12.13 9.27
CA GLY A 183 -61.67 12.38 8.89
C GLY A 183 -60.85 11.09 8.74
N GLN A 184 -59.68 11.17 8.08
CA GLN A 184 -58.81 9.99 7.87
C GLN A 184 -57.86 9.76 9.05
N ASP A 185 -57.46 8.49 9.24
CA ASP A 185 -56.47 8.07 10.22
C ASP A 185 -55.08 7.95 9.59
N VAL A 186 -54.13 8.74 10.09
CA VAL A 186 -52.75 8.81 9.58
C VAL A 186 -51.91 7.59 9.98
N GLN A 187 -52.20 6.94 11.12
CA GLN A 187 -51.48 5.75 11.53
C GLN A 187 -51.84 4.56 10.63
N LEU A 188 -53.13 4.40 10.31
CA LEU A 188 -53.59 3.36 9.39
C LEU A 188 -53.00 3.51 7.97
N LEU A 189 -52.76 4.75 7.53
CA LEU A 189 -52.05 5.05 6.28
C LEU A 189 -50.56 4.70 6.34
N LEU A 190 -49.89 4.94 7.47
CA LEU A 190 -48.49 4.54 7.68
C LEU A 190 -48.35 3.01 7.70
N ASP A 191 -49.21 2.31 8.43
CA ASP A 191 -49.21 0.84 8.51
C ASP A 191 -49.46 0.22 7.12
N ALA A 192 -50.37 0.80 6.32
CA ALA A 192 -50.65 0.37 4.96
C ALA A 192 -49.46 0.60 4.00
N LEU A 193 -48.75 1.72 4.13
CA LEU A 193 -47.54 2.01 3.36
C LEU A 193 -46.39 1.07 3.75
N GLU A 194 -46.20 0.80 5.04
CA GLU A 194 -45.20 -0.16 5.52
C GLU A 194 -45.49 -1.58 5.03
N GLY A 195 -46.76 -2.01 5.06
CA GLY A 195 -47.21 -3.27 4.47
C GLY A 195 -46.92 -3.35 2.98
N LYS A 196 -47.24 -2.30 2.20
CA LYS A 196 -46.99 -2.27 0.76
C LYS A 196 -45.52 -2.28 0.38
N ILE A 197 -44.64 -1.70 1.20
CA ILE A 197 -43.18 -1.79 1.01
C ILE A 197 -42.70 -3.23 1.26
N LYS A 198 -43.21 -3.91 2.30
CA LYS A 198 -42.85 -5.29 2.65
C LYS A 198 -43.43 -6.36 1.70
N GLU A 199 -44.46 -6.04 0.92
CA GLU A 199 -45.02 -6.92 -0.12
C GLU A 199 -44.34 -6.76 -1.50
N GLY A 200 -43.47 -5.76 -1.68
CA GLY A 200 -42.86 -5.45 -2.98
C GLY A 200 -41.76 -6.43 -3.40
N GLN A 201 -41.64 -6.68 -4.71
CA GLN A 201 -40.55 -7.50 -5.28
C GLN A 201 -39.15 -7.00 -4.88
N LEU A 202 -38.98 -5.69 -4.72
CA LEU A 202 -37.73 -5.09 -4.25
C LEU A 202 -37.41 -5.46 -2.80
N TRP A 203 -38.40 -5.60 -1.93
CA TRP A 203 -38.19 -6.09 -0.56
C TRP A 203 -37.86 -7.58 -0.54
N SER A 204 -38.50 -8.40 -1.37
CA SER A 204 -38.14 -9.82 -1.54
C SER A 204 -36.68 -9.95 -1.98
N ALA A 205 -36.29 -9.27 -3.07
CA ALA A 205 -34.93 -9.32 -3.61
C ALA A 205 -33.83 -8.74 -2.69
N LEU A 206 -34.19 -7.86 -1.74
CA LEU A 206 -33.27 -7.31 -0.74
C LEU A 206 -33.28 -8.08 0.60
N SER A 207 -34.29 -8.92 0.84
CA SER A 207 -34.42 -9.77 2.03
C SER A 207 -34.00 -11.22 1.76
N GLU A 208 -34.05 -11.65 0.51
CA GLU A 208 -33.45 -12.89 0.03
C GLU A 208 -31.92 -12.83 0.18
N ARG A 209 -31.34 -13.96 0.61
CA ARG A 209 -29.90 -14.06 0.83
C ARG A 209 -29.22 -14.23 -0.54
N ILE A 210 -28.06 -13.60 -0.71
CA ILE A 210 -27.29 -13.71 -1.95
C ILE A 210 -26.65 -15.11 -2.00
N ASP A 211 -27.24 -16.03 -2.74
CA ASP A 211 -26.85 -17.46 -2.84
C ASP A 211 -25.35 -17.68 -3.14
N LEU A 212 -24.67 -16.73 -3.78
CA LEU A 212 -23.23 -16.83 -4.06
C LEU A 212 -22.34 -16.61 -2.82
N ILE A 213 -22.88 -16.12 -1.70
CA ILE A 213 -22.11 -15.87 -0.46
C ILE A 213 -21.97 -17.15 0.37
N ASP A 214 -23.06 -17.90 0.56
CA ASP A 214 -23.09 -19.11 1.38
C ASP A 214 -23.46 -20.39 0.62
N GLY A 215 -23.71 -20.29 -0.70
CA GLY A 215 -23.97 -21.44 -1.54
C GLY A 215 -22.83 -22.47 -1.52
N PRO A 216 -23.15 -23.76 -1.73
CA PRO A 216 -22.19 -24.85 -1.60
C PRO A 216 -21.05 -24.74 -2.62
N ALA A 217 -19.96 -25.47 -2.40
CA ALA A 217 -18.80 -25.47 -3.29
C ALA A 217 -19.09 -26.04 -4.70
N SER A 218 -20.26 -26.67 -4.90
CA SER A 218 -20.78 -27.08 -6.21
C SER A 218 -21.45 -25.94 -7.00
N LEU A 219 -21.84 -24.84 -6.35
CA LEU A 219 -22.42 -23.67 -7.01
C LEU A 219 -21.31 -22.80 -7.62
N ILE A 220 -21.19 -22.82 -8.95
CA ILE A 220 -20.16 -22.07 -9.68
C ILE A 220 -20.25 -20.57 -9.33
N GLY A 221 -19.10 -19.97 -8.98
CA GLY A 221 -19.00 -18.56 -8.59
C GLY A 221 -19.22 -18.28 -7.10
N SER A 222 -19.74 -19.25 -6.33
CA SER A 222 -19.91 -19.07 -4.88
C SER A 222 -18.58 -18.83 -4.16
N VAL A 223 -18.62 -18.23 -2.97
CA VAL A 223 -17.43 -18.11 -2.10
C VAL A 223 -16.83 -19.48 -1.82
N ALA A 224 -17.66 -20.49 -1.51
CA ALA A 224 -17.21 -21.85 -1.25
C ALA A 224 -16.55 -22.51 -2.48
N ALA A 225 -17.08 -22.30 -3.69
CA ALA A 225 -16.51 -22.86 -4.91
C ALA A 225 -15.16 -22.22 -5.26
N ARG A 226 -15.04 -20.89 -5.09
CA ARG A 226 -13.76 -20.18 -5.25
C ARG A 226 -12.73 -20.61 -4.21
N LEU A 227 -13.14 -20.81 -2.97
CA LEU A 227 -12.27 -21.26 -1.88
C LEU A 227 -11.79 -22.71 -2.11
N LEU A 228 -12.65 -23.60 -2.62
CA LEU A 228 -12.28 -24.97 -3.00
C LEU A 228 -11.33 -24.99 -4.20
N ALA A 229 -11.56 -24.17 -5.23
CA ALA A 229 -10.68 -24.06 -6.39
C ALA A 229 -9.27 -23.56 -6.00
N GLU A 230 -9.18 -22.53 -5.15
CA GLU A 230 -7.93 -22.02 -4.60
C GLU A 230 -7.23 -23.08 -3.71
N ALA A 231 -7.98 -23.79 -2.86
CA ALA A 231 -7.43 -24.87 -2.04
C ALA A 231 -6.87 -26.02 -2.90
N THR A 232 -7.55 -26.37 -3.98
CA THR A 232 -7.10 -27.39 -4.96
C THR A 232 -5.83 -26.92 -5.67
N ALA A 233 -5.80 -25.68 -6.17
CA ALA A 233 -4.63 -25.09 -6.84
C ALA A 233 -3.41 -25.06 -5.91
N ARG A 234 -3.58 -24.65 -4.64
CA ARG A 234 -2.53 -24.71 -3.62
C ARG A 234 -2.07 -26.14 -3.33
N GLY A 235 -3.00 -27.10 -3.22
CA GLY A 235 -2.68 -28.51 -3.03
C GLY A 235 -1.82 -29.08 -4.16
N THR A 236 -2.15 -28.76 -5.42
CA THR A 236 -1.34 -29.13 -6.59
C THR A 236 0.04 -28.44 -6.55
N ALA A 237 0.10 -27.13 -6.28
CA ALA A 237 1.37 -26.41 -6.21
C ALA A 237 2.32 -26.98 -5.13
N ILE A 238 1.79 -27.27 -3.94
CA ILE A 238 2.54 -27.91 -2.83
C ILE A 238 3.02 -29.31 -3.24
N THR A 239 2.19 -30.08 -3.95
CA THR A 239 2.56 -31.43 -4.41
C THR A 239 3.66 -31.38 -5.47
N ASN A 240 3.59 -30.42 -6.39
CA ASN A 240 4.61 -30.21 -7.43
C ASN A 240 5.95 -29.80 -6.80
N GLU A 241 5.95 -28.82 -5.88
CA GLU A 241 7.14 -28.39 -5.12
C GLU A 241 7.76 -29.55 -4.31
N ARG A 242 6.92 -30.34 -3.61
CA ARG A 242 7.39 -31.52 -2.87
C ARG A 242 8.02 -32.56 -3.80
N THR A 243 7.45 -32.75 -4.98
CA THR A 243 7.99 -33.68 -5.98
C THR A 243 9.32 -33.18 -6.53
N ALA A 244 9.40 -31.91 -6.92
CA ALA A 244 10.63 -31.28 -7.40
C ALA A 244 11.78 -31.37 -6.38
N ARG A 245 11.50 -31.08 -5.09
CA ARG A 245 12.46 -31.28 -4.00
C ARG A 245 12.88 -32.74 -3.86
N THR A 246 11.93 -33.67 -3.83
CA THR A 246 12.23 -35.10 -3.69
C THR A 246 13.12 -35.61 -4.84
N THR A 247 12.88 -35.15 -6.07
CA THR A 247 13.74 -35.45 -7.23
C THR A 247 15.13 -34.84 -7.09
N ALA A 248 15.25 -33.58 -6.64
CA ALA A 248 16.53 -32.94 -6.39
C ALA A 248 17.33 -33.61 -5.26
N ASP A 249 16.68 -33.98 -4.16
CA ASP A 249 17.27 -34.71 -3.04
C ASP A 249 17.75 -36.11 -3.48
N THR A 250 17.00 -36.78 -4.36
CA THR A 250 17.39 -38.07 -4.96
C THR A 250 18.62 -37.91 -5.86
N ALA A 251 18.66 -36.87 -6.70
CA ALA A 251 19.83 -36.56 -7.53
C ALA A 251 21.07 -36.26 -6.67
N LEU A 252 20.93 -35.43 -5.63
CA LEU A 252 22.00 -35.13 -4.69
C LEU A 252 22.49 -36.37 -3.94
N ALA A 253 21.59 -37.28 -3.56
CA ALA A 253 21.98 -38.56 -2.95
C ALA A 253 22.78 -39.46 -3.91
N LEU A 254 22.45 -39.47 -5.20
CA LEU A 254 23.22 -40.17 -6.24
C LEU A 254 24.60 -39.52 -6.47
N ASP A 255 24.67 -38.19 -6.51
CA ASP A 255 25.94 -37.45 -6.63
C ASP A 255 26.86 -37.71 -5.42
N ILE A 256 26.31 -37.68 -4.20
CA ILE A 256 27.04 -38.01 -2.96
C ILE A 256 27.52 -39.47 -3.00
N THR A 257 26.70 -40.41 -3.46
CA THR A 257 27.07 -41.83 -3.57
C THR A 257 28.19 -42.01 -4.59
N THR A 258 28.10 -41.35 -5.74
CA THR A 258 29.09 -41.38 -6.82
C THR A 258 30.42 -40.78 -6.36
N LEU A 259 30.38 -39.60 -5.71
CA LEU A 259 31.56 -38.95 -5.14
C LEU A 259 32.21 -39.83 -4.06
N THR A 260 31.42 -40.47 -3.20
CA THR A 260 31.91 -41.40 -2.17
C THR A 260 32.63 -42.60 -2.80
N ALA A 261 32.07 -43.18 -3.87
CA ALA A 261 32.72 -44.25 -4.62
C ALA A 261 34.03 -43.78 -5.28
N THR A 262 34.04 -42.60 -5.91
CA THR A 262 35.25 -42.01 -6.51
C THR A 262 36.35 -41.76 -5.46
N VAL A 263 35.99 -41.21 -4.29
CA VAL A 263 36.94 -40.95 -3.20
C VAL A 263 37.51 -42.27 -2.64
N ASN A 264 36.67 -43.28 -2.43
CA ASN A 264 37.12 -44.60 -1.95
C ASN A 264 38.05 -45.30 -2.98
N ASN A 265 37.74 -45.19 -4.27
CA ASN A 265 38.59 -45.74 -5.34
C ASN A 265 39.94 -45.01 -5.42
N ASN A 266 39.94 -43.67 -5.32
CA ASN A 266 41.16 -42.87 -5.28
C ASN A 266 42.01 -43.22 -4.05
N GLN A 267 41.41 -43.30 -2.86
CA GLN A 267 42.10 -43.69 -1.62
C GLN A 267 42.71 -45.10 -1.74
N THR A 268 41.97 -46.06 -2.30
CA THR A 268 42.46 -47.44 -2.50
C THR A 268 43.61 -47.49 -3.49
N SER A 269 43.51 -46.78 -4.61
CA SER A 269 44.55 -46.71 -5.65
C SER A 269 45.80 -46.01 -5.15
N THR A 270 45.67 -44.90 -4.42
CA THR A 270 46.80 -44.18 -3.82
C THR A 270 47.48 -45.01 -2.73
N ALA A 271 46.71 -45.71 -1.88
CA ALA A 271 47.28 -46.62 -0.88
C ALA A 271 48.06 -47.76 -1.54
N ALA A 272 47.53 -48.37 -2.61
CA ALA A 272 48.23 -49.42 -3.36
C ALA A 272 49.53 -48.89 -4.02
N ALA A 273 49.49 -47.69 -4.62
CA ALA A 273 50.67 -47.06 -5.23
C ALA A 273 51.76 -46.75 -4.19
N ILE A 274 51.39 -46.25 -3.01
CA ILE A 274 52.34 -45.99 -1.91
C ILE A 274 52.98 -47.29 -1.42
N GLN A 275 52.21 -48.37 -1.29
CA GLN A 275 52.75 -49.68 -0.89
C GLN A 275 53.70 -50.26 -1.95
N GLN A 276 53.39 -50.11 -3.25
CA GLN A 276 54.29 -50.52 -4.32
C GLN A 276 55.61 -49.73 -4.33
N GLU A 277 55.57 -48.40 -4.18
CA GLU A 277 56.77 -47.56 -4.07
C GLU A 277 57.60 -47.91 -2.84
N ALA A 278 56.96 -48.14 -1.68
CA ALA A 278 57.64 -48.56 -0.46
C ALA A 278 58.35 -49.92 -0.63
N GLN A 279 57.69 -50.89 -1.28
CA GLN A 279 58.27 -52.21 -1.53
C GLN A 279 59.37 -52.18 -2.61
N ALA A 280 59.25 -51.32 -3.62
CA ALA A 280 60.29 -51.08 -4.62
C ALA A 280 61.56 -50.48 -3.98
N ARG A 281 61.42 -49.48 -3.10
CA ARG A 281 62.54 -48.91 -2.33
C ARG A 281 63.20 -49.94 -1.41
N ALA A 282 62.41 -50.67 -0.62
CA ALA A 282 62.95 -51.71 0.26
C ALA A 282 63.74 -52.79 -0.52
N THR A 283 63.29 -53.14 -1.74
CA THR A 283 64.00 -54.09 -2.61
C THR A 283 65.30 -53.49 -3.17
N ALA A 284 65.29 -52.21 -3.56
CA ALA A 284 66.48 -51.49 -4.03
C ALA A 284 67.53 -51.35 -2.91
N ASP A 285 67.12 -51.02 -1.68
CA ASP A 285 68.00 -50.88 -0.52
C ASP A 285 68.66 -52.22 -0.15
N VAL A 286 67.92 -53.34 -0.20
CA VAL A 286 68.48 -54.69 0.00
C VAL A 286 69.46 -55.09 -1.11
N ALA A 287 69.19 -54.70 -2.36
CA ALA A 287 70.11 -54.96 -3.47
C ALA A 287 71.42 -54.15 -3.33
N GLU A 288 71.34 -52.87 -2.96
CA GLU A 288 72.51 -52.01 -2.70
C GLU A 288 73.32 -52.51 -1.50
N ALA A 289 72.68 -52.95 -0.41
CA ALA A 289 73.36 -53.57 0.72
C ALA A 289 74.14 -54.83 0.30
N THR A 290 73.49 -55.72 -0.47
CA THR A 290 74.11 -56.94 -1.00
C THR A 290 75.30 -56.63 -1.93
N ALA A 291 75.20 -55.57 -2.75
CA ALA A 291 76.28 -55.12 -3.61
C ALA A 291 77.48 -54.57 -2.81
N ARG A 292 77.24 -53.87 -1.70
CA ARG A 292 78.28 -53.37 -0.78
C ARG A 292 78.97 -54.49 -0.03
N ASP A 293 78.24 -55.48 0.48
CA ASP A 293 78.83 -56.66 1.13
C ASP A 293 79.71 -57.45 0.15
N THR A 294 79.25 -57.61 -1.09
CA THR A 294 80.03 -58.24 -2.17
C THR A 294 81.31 -57.46 -2.48
N LEU A 295 81.26 -56.12 -2.48
CA LEU A 295 82.44 -55.28 -2.66
C LEU A 295 83.41 -55.40 -1.47
N ALA A 296 82.91 -55.37 -0.24
CA ALA A 296 83.72 -55.51 0.97
C ALA A 296 84.48 -56.86 1.02
N ALA A 297 83.81 -57.95 0.64
CA ALA A 297 84.44 -59.27 0.52
C ALA A 297 85.55 -59.30 -0.54
N ARG A 298 85.32 -58.66 -1.70
CA ARG A 298 86.33 -58.53 -2.77
C ARG A 298 87.52 -57.68 -2.35
N VAL A 299 87.30 -56.57 -1.64
CA VAL A 299 88.37 -55.72 -1.08
C VAL A 299 89.21 -56.53 -0.09
N THR A 300 88.58 -57.17 0.91
CA THR A 300 89.27 -58.01 1.90
C THR A 300 90.13 -59.09 1.25
N THR A 301 89.60 -59.79 0.24
CA THR A 301 90.34 -60.81 -0.52
C THR A 301 91.54 -60.21 -1.27
N THR A 302 91.38 -59.02 -1.83
CA THR A 302 92.45 -58.30 -2.55
C THR A 302 93.55 -57.86 -1.58
N GLU A 303 93.19 -57.33 -0.41
CA GLU A 303 94.13 -56.94 0.65
C GLU A 303 94.94 -58.14 1.18
N GLN A 304 94.28 -59.28 1.41
CA GLN A 304 94.97 -60.54 1.77
C GLN A 304 95.92 -61.03 0.67
N GLY A 305 95.54 -60.89 -0.61
CA GLY A 305 96.40 -61.19 -1.75
C GLY A 305 97.63 -60.29 -1.82
N VAL A 306 97.47 -58.98 -1.58
CA VAL A 306 98.56 -58.01 -1.51
C VAL A 306 99.51 -58.33 -0.35
N ALA A 307 98.99 -58.64 0.84
CA ALA A 307 99.80 -59.04 1.99
C ALA A 307 100.60 -60.33 1.73
N SER A 308 99.98 -61.31 1.08
CA SER A 308 100.63 -62.57 0.67
C SER A 308 101.75 -62.34 -0.35
N ASN A 309 101.50 -61.48 -1.35
CA ASN A 309 102.51 -61.09 -2.34
C ASN A 309 103.69 -60.34 -1.69
N ALA A 310 103.44 -59.45 -0.72
CA ALA A 310 104.49 -58.74 0.01
C ALA A 310 105.37 -59.70 0.85
N ALA A 311 104.77 -60.71 1.49
CA ALA A 311 105.51 -61.76 2.18
C ALA A 311 106.36 -62.60 1.20
N ALA A 312 105.80 -62.99 0.04
CA ALA A 312 106.54 -63.72 -0.98
C ALA A 312 107.73 -62.93 -1.55
N ILE A 313 107.56 -61.62 -1.80
CA ILE A 313 108.64 -60.71 -2.22
C ILE A 313 109.76 -60.65 -1.16
N THR A 314 109.39 -60.60 0.13
CA THR A 314 110.35 -60.59 1.24
C THR A 314 111.17 -61.87 1.28
N THR A 315 110.52 -63.04 1.19
CA THR A 315 111.18 -64.35 1.13
C THR A 315 112.09 -64.49 -0.10
N ALA A 316 111.63 -64.04 -1.27
CA ALA A 316 112.44 -64.05 -2.49
C ALA A 316 113.70 -63.16 -2.36
N SER A 317 113.57 -61.99 -1.72
CA SER A 317 114.69 -61.06 -1.49
C SER A 317 115.74 -61.66 -0.53
N ALA A 318 115.31 -62.38 0.51
CA ALA A 318 116.20 -63.12 1.40
C ALA A 318 116.94 -64.23 0.63
N ALA A 319 116.23 -65.07 -0.13
CA ALA A 319 116.83 -66.16 -0.91
C ALA A 319 117.83 -65.68 -1.97
N ILE A 320 117.58 -64.52 -2.59
CA ILE A 320 118.54 -63.86 -3.49
C ILE A 320 119.82 -63.45 -2.75
N THR A 321 119.69 -62.94 -1.52
CA THR A 321 120.82 -62.52 -0.68
C THR A 321 121.66 -63.71 -0.22
N ASP A 322 121.02 -64.82 0.15
CA ASP A 322 121.69 -66.08 0.50
C ASP A 322 122.45 -66.65 -0.70
N GLU A 323 121.84 -66.69 -1.89
CA GLU A 323 122.48 -67.16 -3.12
C GLU A 323 123.65 -66.26 -3.55
N GLN A 324 123.56 -64.93 -3.38
CA GLN A 324 124.69 -64.01 -3.58
C GLN A 324 125.84 -64.33 -2.61
N THR A 325 125.53 -64.62 -1.35
CA THR A 325 126.53 -64.98 -0.32
C THR A 325 127.19 -66.32 -0.64
N VAL A 326 126.42 -67.33 -1.05
CA VAL A 326 126.93 -68.65 -1.45
C VAL A 326 127.80 -68.55 -2.72
N ARG A 327 127.44 -67.71 -3.69
CA ARG A 327 128.31 -67.43 -4.86
C ARG A 327 129.62 -66.80 -4.43
N ALA A 328 129.60 -65.75 -3.62
CA ALA A 328 130.82 -65.10 -3.13
C ALA A 328 131.75 -66.08 -2.38
N GLN A 329 131.18 -67.01 -1.58
CA GLN A 329 131.95 -68.08 -0.91
C GLN A 329 132.54 -69.08 -1.91
N LYS A 330 131.78 -69.50 -2.94
CA LYS A 330 132.27 -70.39 -4.01
C LYS A 330 133.35 -69.73 -4.86
N ASP A 331 133.21 -68.44 -5.18
CA ASP A 331 134.19 -67.66 -5.92
C ASP A 331 135.48 -67.50 -5.11
N ALA A 332 135.39 -67.28 -3.79
CA ALA A 332 136.55 -67.27 -2.89
C ALA A 332 137.24 -68.65 -2.81
N ALA A 333 136.48 -69.74 -2.74
CA ALA A 333 137.02 -71.10 -2.75
C ALA A 333 137.65 -71.48 -4.11
N LEU A 334 137.10 -71.00 -5.21
CA LEU A 334 137.67 -71.14 -6.55
C LEU A 334 138.96 -70.33 -6.69
N ALA A 335 138.99 -69.08 -6.19
CA ALA A 335 140.21 -68.26 -6.13
C ALA A 335 141.30 -68.93 -5.30
N GLN A 336 140.97 -69.52 -4.15
CA GLN A 336 141.90 -70.33 -3.35
C GLN A 336 142.41 -71.55 -4.13
N SER A 337 141.54 -72.23 -4.88
CA SER A 337 141.92 -73.39 -5.70
C SER A 337 142.84 -73.00 -6.86
N ILE A 338 142.60 -71.84 -7.50
CA ILE A 338 143.48 -71.26 -8.52
C ILE A 338 144.84 -70.90 -7.90
N SER A 339 144.86 -70.26 -6.72
CA SER A 339 146.09 -69.94 -6.01
C SER A 339 146.89 -71.19 -5.63
N ASN A 340 146.22 -72.27 -5.20
CA ASN A 340 146.86 -73.55 -4.90
C ASN A 340 147.44 -74.20 -6.18
N LEU A 341 146.74 -74.15 -7.30
CA LEU A 341 147.24 -74.64 -8.59
C LEU A 341 148.44 -73.81 -9.10
N GLN A 342 148.40 -72.49 -8.93
CA GLN A 342 149.54 -71.60 -9.23
C GLN A 342 150.75 -71.97 -8.37
N ALA A 343 150.57 -72.20 -7.07
CA ALA A 343 151.64 -72.62 -6.17
C ALA A 343 152.25 -73.98 -6.56
N ILE A 344 151.44 -74.95 -7.02
CA ILE A 344 151.93 -76.25 -7.53
C ILE A 344 152.71 -76.07 -8.84
N VAL A 345 152.22 -75.24 -9.77
CA VAL A 345 152.91 -74.94 -11.04
C VAL A 345 154.26 -74.26 -10.81
N GLU A 346 154.36 -73.38 -9.82
CA GLU A 346 155.61 -72.70 -9.47
C GLU A 346 156.57 -73.62 -8.71
N THR A 347 156.06 -74.46 -7.79
CA THR A 347 156.84 -75.49 -7.08
C THR A 347 157.48 -76.48 -8.07
N ASN A 348 156.74 -76.91 -9.10
CA ASN A 348 157.24 -77.82 -10.14
C ASN A 348 158.32 -77.20 -11.05
N LYS A 349 158.49 -75.86 -11.04
CA LYS A 349 159.58 -75.18 -11.75
C LYS A 349 160.80 -74.90 -10.87
N GLY A 350 160.63 -74.88 -9.55
CA GLY A 350 161.58 -74.29 -8.60
C GLY A 350 162.76 -75.19 -8.21
N ASP A 351 162.51 -76.21 -7.38
CA ASP A 351 163.57 -76.82 -6.57
C ASP A 351 163.77 -78.31 -6.82
N THR A 352 164.63 -78.60 -7.81
CA THR A 352 165.50 -79.78 -7.69
C THR A 352 166.64 -79.44 -6.72
N ASN A 353 166.31 -79.50 -5.43
CA ASN A 353 167.22 -79.76 -4.30
C ASN A 353 168.22 -78.62 -3.90
N THR A 354 167.78 -77.36 -3.70
CA THR A 354 168.66 -76.34 -3.04
C THR A 354 168.01 -75.40 -2.03
N ASN A 355 167.17 -74.44 -2.43
CA ASN A 355 167.09 -73.10 -1.80
C ASN A 355 166.31 -73.00 -0.46
N ILE A 356 165.73 -74.10 0.03
CA ILE A 356 164.62 -74.08 1.00
C ILE A 356 165.02 -73.60 2.41
N ALA A 357 166.28 -73.73 2.83
CA ALA A 357 166.66 -73.51 4.23
C ALA A 357 166.80 -72.02 4.65
N ALA A 358 167.08 -71.10 3.73
CA ALA A 358 167.48 -69.73 4.07
C ALA A 358 166.30 -68.73 4.11
N GLN A 359 165.39 -68.78 3.13
CA GLN A 359 164.33 -67.77 2.97
C GLN A 359 163.16 -67.93 3.97
N ILE A 360 163.03 -69.10 4.61
CA ILE A 360 161.97 -69.38 5.61
C ILE A 360 162.13 -68.51 6.88
N GLN A 361 163.35 -68.12 7.25
CA GLN A 361 163.62 -67.28 8.42
C GLN A 361 163.12 -65.83 8.28
N GLU A 362 163.20 -65.27 7.07
CA GLU A 362 162.92 -63.86 6.81
C GLU A 362 161.41 -63.59 6.72
N GLU A 363 160.68 -64.47 6.02
CA GLU A 363 159.21 -64.48 5.95
C GLU A 363 158.55 -64.66 7.33
N ALA A 364 159.17 -65.45 8.23
CA ALA A 364 158.66 -65.70 9.57
C ALA A 364 158.63 -64.42 10.45
N TYR A 365 159.61 -63.52 10.29
CA TYR A 365 159.69 -62.27 11.05
C TYR A 365 158.64 -61.24 10.58
N ALA A 366 158.34 -61.22 9.28
CA ALA A 366 157.30 -60.38 8.69
C ALA A 366 155.89 -60.81 9.16
N ARG A 367 155.58 -62.12 9.14
CA ARG A 367 154.29 -62.65 9.60
C ARG A 367 154.06 -62.41 11.09
N ALA A 368 155.07 -62.64 11.94
CA ALA A 368 154.95 -62.37 13.38
C ALA A 368 154.57 -60.91 13.72
N THR A 369 154.96 -59.95 12.87
CA THR A 369 154.63 -58.54 13.04
C THR A 369 153.20 -58.23 12.59
N ALA A 370 152.73 -58.85 11.49
CA ALA A 370 151.35 -58.75 11.04
C ALA A 370 150.36 -59.47 12.00
N ASP A 371 150.75 -60.63 12.53
CA ASP A 371 149.98 -61.39 13.52
C ASP A 371 149.84 -60.62 14.85
N LEU A 372 150.85 -59.82 15.24
CA LEU A 372 150.75 -58.93 16.41
C LEU A 372 149.77 -57.76 16.19
N ALA A 373 149.68 -57.24 14.95
CA ALA A 373 148.68 -56.23 14.59
C ALA A 373 147.25 -56.81 14.57
N GLU A 374 147.07 -58.00 14.00
CA GLU A 374 145.81 -58.74 14.00
C GLU A 374 145.39 -59.17 15.42
N ALA A 375 146.33 -59.57 16.28
CA ALA A 375 146.06 -59.84 17.70
C ALA A 375 145.60 -58.57 18.45
N THR A 376 146.16 -57.41 18.11
CA THR A 376 145.74 -56.11 18.67
C THR A 376 144.31 -55.75 18.19
N ALA A 377 143.99 -55.97 16.91
CA ALA A 377 142.65 -55.80 16.38
C ALA A 377 141.63 -56.75 17.03
N ARG A 378 142.02 -58.01 17.32
CA ARG A 378 141.18 -58.97 18.06
C ARG A 378 140.99 -58.61 19.52
N ASN A 379 141.98 -58.03 20.19
CA ASN A 379 141.81 -57.50 21.55
C ASN A 379 140.84 -56.30 21.59
N MET A 380 140.87 -55.42 20.58
CA MET A 380 139.86 -54.36 20.41
C MET A 380 138.46 -54.93 20.14
N LEU A 381 138.36 -55.98 19.32
CA LEU A 381 137.08 -56.66 19.05
C LEU A 381 136.54 -57.33 20.31
N ALA A 382 137.39 -58.02 21.08
CA ALA A 382 137.02 -58.64 22.36
C ALA A 382 136.52 -57.60 23.37
N ALA A 383 137.20 -56.45 23.51
CA ALA A 383 136.75 -55.36 24.37
C ALA A 383 135.37 -54.78 23.95
N ARG A 384 135.07 -54.75 22.64
CA ARG A 384 133.74 -54.36 22.14
C ARG A 384 132.68 -55.45 22.36
N VAL A 385 133.03 -56.73 22.22
CA VAL A 385 132.15 -57.85 22.57
C VAL A 385 131.81 -57.83 24.06
N THR A 386 132.79 -57.69 24.96
CA THR A 386 132.55 -57.56 26.42
C THR A 386 131.72 -56.34 26.79
N THR A 387 131.77 -55.27 25.99
CA THR A 387 130.89 -54.11 26.19
C THR A 387 129.46 -54.40 25.73
N ASN A 388 129.29 -55.00 24.55
CA ASN A 388 127.98 -55.44 24.07
C ASN A 388 127.35 -56.47 25.01
N GLU A 389 128.11 -57.41 25.57
CA GLU A 389 127.65 -58.39 26.57
C GLU A 389 127.15 -57.71 27.86
N ARG A 390 127.83 -56.63 28.29
CA ARG A 390 127.40 -55.81 29.44
C ARG A 390 126.12 -55.04 29.14
N ASP A 391 126.01 -54.45 27.96
CA ASP A 391 124.83 -53.71 27.52
C ASP A 391 123.62 -54.65 27.32
N ILE A 392 123.86 -55.88 26.82
CA ILE A 392 122.87 -56.96 26.78
C ILE A 392 122.42 -57.31 28.20
N GLY A 393 123.34 -57.50 29.16
CA GLY A 393 122.99 -57.76 30.56
C GLY A 393 122.18 -56.63 31.22
N SER A 394 122.49 -55.38 30.90
CA SER A 394 121.71 -54.20 31.31
C SER A 394 120.31 -54.22 30.68
N ASN A 395 120.20 -54.46 29.38
CA ASN A 395 118.93 -54.56 28.67
C ASN A 395 118.08 -55.73 29.17
N THR A 396 118.67 -56.89 29.45
CA THR A 396 117.99 -58.03 30.11
C THR A 396 117.44 -57.64 31.49
N SER A 397 118.19 -56.84 32.26
CA SER A 397 117.75 -56.34 33.57
C SER A 397 116.57 -55.37 33.42
N SER A 398 116.61 -54.45 32.45
CA SER A 398 115.49 -53.56 32.13
C SER A 398 114.27 -54.30 31.60
N ILE A 399 114.44 -55.34 30.78
CA ILE A 399 113.35 -56.21 30.30
C ILE A 399 112.73 -56.98 31.49
N THR A 400 113.53 -57.43 32.44
CA THR A 400 113.04 -58.10 33.66
C THR A 400 112.21 -57.13 34.51
N GLN A 401 112.66 -55.89 34.68
CA GLN A 401 111.90 -54.84 35.39
C GLN A 401 110.59 -54.48 34.67
N LEU A 402 110.61 -54.33 33.34
CA LEU A 402 109.41 -54.09 32.53
C LEU A 402 108.43 -55.26 32.59
N THR A 403 108.93 -56.50 32.65
CA THR A 403 108.10 -57.70 32.83
C THR A 403 107.44 -57.73 34.21
N GLY A 404 108.18 -57.35 35.26
CA GLY A 404 107.62 -57.17 36.61
C GLY A 404 106.54 -56.09 36.66
N ALA A 405 106.82 -54.90 36.13
CA ALA A 405 105.85 -53.81 36.06
C ALA A 405 104.59 -54.19 35.26
N LEU A 406 104.72 -54.94 34.17
CA LEU A 406 103.59 -55.46 33.39
C LEU A 406 102.77 -56.50 34.17
N GLN A 407 103.41 -57.30 35.02
CA GLN A 407 102.73 -58.27 35.89
C GLN A 407 101.97 -57.57 37.02
N GLU A 408 102.54 -56.53 37.62
CA GLU A 408 101.88 -55.67 38.62
C GLU A 408 100.69 -54.94 38.01
N GLU A 409 100.84 -54.38 36.81
CA GLU A 409 99.78 -53.68 36.07
C GLU A 409 98.62 -54.62 35.72
N ARG A 410 98.92 -55.84 35.24
CA ARG A 410 97.92 -56.89 35.02
C ARG A 410 97.19 -57.29 36.30
N SER A 411 97.89 -57.38 37.42
CA SER A 411 97.27 -57.68 38.72
C SER A 411 96.36 -56.52 39.17
N ALA A 412 96.80 -55.27 38.99
CA ALA A 412 96.00 -54.09 39.31
C ALA A 412 94.73 -53.98 38.43
N ARG A 413 94.83 -54.32 37.13
CA ARG A 413 93.66 -54.42 36.25
C ARG A 413 92.72 -55.54 36.68
N ALA A 414 93.23 -56.74 36.95
CA ALA A 414 92.40 -57.85 37.43
C ALA A 414 91.63 -57.50 38.72
N SER A 415 92.28 -56.89 39.72
CA SER A 415 91.61 -56.43 40.94
C SER A 415 90.58 -55.31 40.69
N LYS A 416 90.83 -54.42 39.71
CA LYS A 416 89.88 -53.38 39.32
C LYS A 416 88.66 -53.99 38.61
N ASP A 417 88.86 -54.94 37.72
CA ASP A 417 87.79 -55.64 37.02
C ASP A 417 86.96 -56.47 37.99
N GLU A 418 87.59 -57.12 38.98
CA GLU A 418 86.89 -57.82 40.07
C GLU A 418 86.07 -56.85 40.95
N ALA A 419 86.60 -55.66 41.27
CA ALA A 419 85.85 -54.62 41.96
C ALA A 419 84.69 -54.03 41.13
N ILE A 420 84.84 -53.97 39.79
CA ILE A 420 83.76 -53.59 38.86
C ILE A 420 82.69 -54.69 38.83
N VAL A 421 83.07 -55.97 38.73
CA VAL A 421 82.15 -57.12 38.78
C VAL A 421 81.39 -57.12 40.10
N GLN A 422 82.06 -56.97 41.25
CA GLN A 422 81.40 -56.85 42.56
C GLN A 422 80.44 -55.64 42.61
N SER A 423 80.82 -54.51 42.01
CA SER A 423 79.94 -53.33 41.91
C SER A 423 78.71 -53.59 41.05
N VAL A 424 78.86 -54.29 39.91
CA VAL A 424 77.75 -54.69 39.02
C VAL A 424 76.85 -55.72 39.70
N THR A 425 77.40 -56.74 40.35
CA THR A 425 76.63 -57.74 41.13
C THR A 425 75.85 -57.07 42.26
N ARG A 426 76.45 -56.11 42.98
CA ARG A 426 75.77 -55.34 44.03
C ARG A 426 74.68 -54.44 43.46
N LEU A 427 74.93 -53.79 42.32
CA LEU A 427 73.92 -52.97 41.64
C LEU A 427 72.74 -53.83 41.16
N GLN A 428 73.00 -55.03 40.66
CA GLN A 428 71.97 -55.97 40.21
C GLN A 428 71.15 -56.54 41.37
N ALA A 429 71.77 -56.80 42.53
CA ALA A 429 71.05 -57.13 43.76
C ALA A 429 70.12 -55.97 44.21
N THR A 430 70.64 -54.73 44.27
CA THR A 430 69.83 -53.56 44.65
C THR A 430 68.72 -53.26 43.64
N VAL A 431 68.94 -53.45 42.33
CA VAL A 431 67.90 -53.29 41.30
C VAL A 431 66.81 -54.35 41.46
N ASN A 432 67.17 -55.61 41.75
CA ASN A 432 66.18 -56.66 42.00
C ASN A 432 65.35 -56.38 43.26
N GLU A 433 65.97 -55.99 44.38
CA GLU A 433 65.26 -55.59 45.61
C GLU A 433 64.35 -54.37 45.37
N LYS A 434 64.84 -53.35 44.64
CA LYS A 434 64.05 -52.16 44.29
C LYS A 434 62.89 -52.50 43.34
N SER A 435 63.06 -53.47 42.44
CA SER A 435 62.01 -53.92 41.53
C SER A 435 60.89 -54.64 42.29
N VAL A 436 61.22 -55.52 43.23
CA VAL A 436 60.25 -56.17 44.13
C VAL A 436 59.55 -55.14 45.02
N ALA A 437 60.29 -54.20 45.60
CA ALA A 437 59.70 -53.12 46.41
C ALA A 437 58.76 -52.21 45.61
N LEU A 438 59.08 -51.92 44.34
CA LEU A 438 58.22 -51.13 43.46
C LEU A 438 56.98 -51.91 43.01
N GLN A 439 57.10 -53.22 42.79
CA GLN A 439 55.97 -54.10 42.49
C GLN A 439 55.02 -54.20 43.70
N GLN A 440 55.56 -54.30 44.91
CA GLN A 440 54.79 -54.34 46.15
C GLN A 440 54.15 -52.98 46.51
N GLU A 441 54.84 -51.84 46.28
CA GLU A 441 54.25 -50.50 46.40
C GLU A 441 53.12 -50.27 45.35
N SER A 442 53.29 -50.80 44.13
CA SER A 442 52.27 -50.74 43.07
C SER A 442 51.01 -51.54 43.44
N GLU A 443 51.16 -52.72 44.05
CA GLU A 443 50.04 -53.54 44.52
C GLU A 443 49.37 -52.94 45.77
N VAL A 444 50.14 -52.38 46.71
CA VAL A 444 49.60 -51.73 47.91
C VAL A 444 48.80 -50.46 47.56
N ARG A 445 49.27 -49.62 46.63
CA ARG A 445 48.52 -48.43 46.18
C ARG A 445 47.30 -48.75 45.32
N ALA A 446 47.30 -49.88 44.61
CA ALA A 446 46.10 -50.35 43.90
C ALA A 446 44.99 -50.79 44.87
N THR A 447 45.37 -51.29 46.05
CA THR A 447 44.44 -51.95 46.99
C THR A 447 43.91 -51.04 48.11
N ALA A 448 44.66 -49.98 48.49
CA ALA A 448 44.27 -49.10 49.61
C ALA A 448 43.04 -48.20 49.32
N ASP A 449 43.03 -47.51 48.17
CA ASP A 449 42.04 -46.44 47.89
C ASP A 449 41.11 -46.73 46.69
N GLY A 450 41.34 -47.83 45.95
CA GLY A 450 40.52 -48.25 44.80
C GLY A 450 40.48 -47.27 43.61
N LYS A 451 41.33 -46.23 43.59
CA LYS A 451 41.37 -45.19 42.55
C LYS A 451 42.79 -44.80 42.17
N LEU A 452 43.36 -45.52 41.20
CA LEU A 452 44.58 -45.09 40.52
C LEU A 452 44.25 -43.93 39.57
N PHE A 453 44.42 -42.69 40.03
CA PHE A 453 44.36 -41.54 39.13
C PHE A 453 45.62 -41.50 38.27
N ALA A 454 45.48 -41.59 36.95
CA ALA A 454 46.56 -41.27 36.03
C ALA A 454 46.79 -39.75 36.05
N GLN A 455 47.76 -39.32 36.87
CA GLN A 455 48.19 -37.92 36.99
C GLN A 455 49.67 -37.78 36.65
N TYR A 456 50.00 -36.73 35.91
CA TYR A 456 51.38 -36.32 35.64
C TYR A 456 51.46 -34.81 35.79
N THR A 457 52.37 -34.30 36.61
CA THR A 457 52.50 -32.85 36.86
C THR A 457 53.95 -32.41 36.84
N VAL A 458 54.18 -31.20 36.34
CA VAL A 458 55.46 -30.48 36.43
C VAL A 458 55.17 -29.19 37.16
N LYS A 459 55.79 -29.01 38.33
CA LYS A 459 55.61 -27.83 39.20
C LYS A 459 56.96 -27.23 39.56
N ILE A 460 57.09 -25.92 39.35
CA ILE A 460 58.09 -25.07 39.99
C ILE A 460 57.36 -24.19 41.00
N ASP A 461 57.81 -24.19 42.24
CA ASP A 461 57.34 -23.30 43.30
C ASP A 461 58.51 -22.44 43.74
N ASN A 462 58.44 -21.13 43.44
CA ASN A 462 59.44 -20.18 43.91
C ASN A 462 58.77 -19.22 44.89
N ASN A 463 58.89 -19.52 46.18
CA ASN A 463 58.34 -18.69 47.26
C ASN A 463 56.84 -18.35 47.10
N GLY A 464 56.02 -19.33 46.70
CA GLY A 464 54.58 -19.16 46.50
C GLY A 464 54.16 -18.78 45.07
N TYR A 465 55.10 -18.35 44.21
CA TYR A 465 54.87 -18.20 42.78
C TYR A 465 54.97 -19.57 42.11
N VAL A 466 53.81 -20.17 41.84
CA VAL A 466 53.70 -21.51 41.25
C VAL A 466 53.55 -21.40 39.74
N THR A 467 54.54 -21.92 39.01
CA THR A 467 54.47 -22.11 37.55
C THR A 467 54.53 -23.60 37.21
N GLY A 468 53.64 -24.08 36.34
CA GLY A 468 53.63 -25.48 35.96
C GLY A 468 52.44 -25.92 35.10
N TYR A 469 52.43 -27.19 34.75
CA TYR A 469 51.29 -27.85 34.09
C TYR A 469 50.98 -29.22 34.68
N GLY A 470 49.75 -29.66 34.52
CA GLY A 470 49.27 -30.96 34.99
C GLY A 470 48.34 -31.64 33.99
N LEU A 471 48.52 -32.95 33.85
CA LEU A 471 47.62 -33.89 33.19
C LEU A 471 46.92 -34.71 34.27
N ALA A 472 45.60 -34.80 34.21
CA ALA A 472 44.81 -35.65 35.09
C ALA A 472 43.69 -36.33 34.31
N SER A 473 43.54 -37.65 34.49
CA SER A 473 42.32 -38.38 34.12
C SER A 473 41.57 -38.76 35.39
N THR A 474 40.34 -38.24 35.52
CA THR A 474 39.50 -38.43 36.71
C THR A 474 38.13 -38.99 36.34
N LEU A 475 37.59 -39.89 37.15
CA LEU A 475 36.23 -40.41 36.98
C LEU A 475 35.23 -39.48 37.69
N ALA A 476 34.49 -38.69 36.92
CA ALA A 476 33.37 -37.90 37.41
C ALA A 476 32.06 -38.66 37.08
N ASN A 477 31.33 -39.13 38.09
CA ASN A 477 30.11 -39.92 37.93
C ASN A 477 30.26 -41.14 36.99
N GLY A 478 31.43 -41.78 37.00
CA GLY A 478 31.75 -42.94 36.14
C GLY A 478 32.21 -42.58 34.72
N ILE A 479 32.21 -41.31 34.33
CA ILE A 479 32.69 -40.84 33.02
C ILE A 479 34.15 -40.35 33.17
N PRO A 480 35.11 -40.84 32.36
CA PRO A 480 36.47 -40.30 32.33
C PRO A 480 36.48 -38.84 31.85
N LYS A 481 37.02 -37.94 32.68
CA LYS A 481 37.29 -36.54 32.36
C LYS A 481 38.80 -36.32 32.36
N SER A 482 39.35 -36.06 31.17
CA SER A 482 40.74 -35.62 30.99
C SER A 482 40.86 -34.12 31.17
N GLU A 483 41.88 -33.68 31.90
CA GLU A 483 42.18 -32.27 32.15
C GLU A 483 43.67 -31.99 31.89
N PHE A 484 43.94 -30.90 31.16
CA PHE A 484 45.26 -30.30 31.02
C PHE A 484 45.19 -28.89 31.60
N ALA A 485 45.81 -28.69 32.76
CA ALA A 485 45.80 -27.42 33.48
C ALA A 485 47.18 -26.76 33.41
N ILE A 486 47.22 -25.46 33.10
CA ILE A 486 48.42 -24.62 33.21
C ILE A 486 48.18 -23.61 34.33
N ARG A 487 49.17 -23.44 35.22
CA ARG A 487 49.17 -22.40 36.26
C ARG A 487 50.41 -21.53 36.06
N ALA A 488 50.19 -20.24 35.79
CA ALA A 488 51.23 -19.22 35.61
C ALA A 488 50.64 -17.80 35.67
N ASP A 489 51.46 -16.78 35.95
CA ASP A 489 51.07 -15.37 35.86
C ASP A 489 50.96 -14.88 34.39
N ARG A 490 51.80 -15.46 33.52
CA ARG A 490 51.76 -15.29 32.07
C ARG A 490 52.05 -16.63 31.40
N PHE A 491 51.25 -17.00 30.41
CA PHE A 491 51.52 -18.10 29.49
C PHE A 491 51.60 -17.53 28.07
N TYR A 492 52.66 -17.84 27.33
CA TYR A 492 52.83 -17.32 25.97
C TYR A 492 53.58 -18.30 25.08
N ILE A 493 53.32 -18.20 23.78
CA ILE A 493 54.10 -18.87 22.74
C ILE A 493 55.01 -17.79 22.14
N ALA A 494 56.32 -18.04 22.10
CA ALA A 494 57.30 -17.14 21.51
C ALA A 494 58.29 -17.90 20.64
N SER A 495 58.86 -17.21 19.65
CA SER A 495 60.00 -17.73 18.90
C SER A 495 61.27 -17.84 19.78
N PRO A 496 62.23 -18.70 19.42
CA PRO A 496 63.58 -18.64 19.98
C PRO A 496 64.23 -17.27 19.78
N THR A 497 65.25 -16.97 20.57
CA THR A 497 66.15 -15.83 20.36
C THR A 497 67.48 -16.31 19.77
N GLY A 498 67.96 -15.65 18.71
CA GLY A 498 69.22 -16.00 18.05
C GLY A 498 69.52 -15.10 16.84
N PRO A 499 70.74 -15.15 16.28
CA PRO A 499 71.13 -14.32 15.14
C PRO A 499 70.20 -14.53 13.93
N GLY A 500 69.65 -13.45 13.39
CA GLY A 500 68.73 -13.49 12.25
C GLY A 500 67.26 -13.85 12.57
N ILE A 501 66.92 -14.16 13.83
CA ILE A 501 65.55 -14.43 14.26
C ILE A 501 64.98 -13.18 14.96
N THR A 502 64.01 -12.52 14.33
CA THR A 502 63.23 -11.46 15.00
C THR A 502 62.35 -12.10 16.08
N PRO A 503 62.46 -11.72 17.36
CA PRO A 503 61.65 -12.32 18.41
C PRO A 503 60.17 -11.91 18.29
N VAL A 504 59.27 -12.88 18.18
CA VAL A 504 57.81 -12.64 18.11
C VAL A 504 57.10 -13.48 19.17
N THR A 505 56.07 -12.91 19.80
CA THR A 505 55.19 -13.57 20.79
C THR A 505 53.74 -13.51 20.30
N PRO A 506 53.33 -14.36 19.34
CA PRO A 506 52.03 -14.23 18.66
C PRO A 506 50.80 -14.51 19.54
N PHE A 507 50.97 -15.18 20.69
CA PHE A 507 49.88 -15.52 21.61
C PHE A 507 50.35 -15.38 23.06
N ILE A 508 49.56 -14.68 23.88
CA ILE A 508 49.81 -14.50 25.31
C ILE A 508 48.51 -14.47 26.12
N VAL A 509 48.48 -15.23 27.21
CA VAL A 509 47.50 -15.18 28.29
C VAL A 509 48.13 -14.45 29.48
N GLN A 510 47.40 -13.47 30.01
CA GLN A 510 47.82 -12.54 31.04
C GLN A 510 46.81 -12.60 32.20
N THR A 511 47.22 -13.10 33.38
CA THR A 511 46.29 -13.32 34.52
C THR A 511 46.31 -12.18 35.55
N THR A 512 47.27 -11.25 35.45
CA THR A 512 47.34 -10.01 36.24
C THR A 512 47.58 -8.79 35.33
N PRO A 513 47.01 -7.59 35.61
CA PRO A 513 47.29 -6.40 34.81
C PRO A 513 48.76 -5.99 34.88
N VAL A 514 49.36 -5.56 33.76
CA VAL A 514 50.73 -5.01 33.73
C VAL A 514 50.82 -3.78 32.85
N LYS A 515 51.83 -2.94 33.08
CA LYS A 515 52.18 -1.87 32.15
C LYS A 515 53.20 -2.35 31.14
N ILE A 516 52.85 -2.32 29.85
CA ILE A 516 53.79 -2.56 28.74
C ILE A 516 54.00 -1.22 28.03
N ASN A 517 55.25 -0.76 27.96
CA ASN A 517 55.63 0.53 27.34
C ASN A 517 54.81 1.73 27.84
N GLY A 518 54.44 1.73 29.13
CA GLY A 518 53.64 2.79 29.76
C GLY A 518 52.12 2.65 29.59
N VAL A 519 51.64 1.74 28.75
CA VAL A 519 50.20 1.45 28.55
C VAL A 519 49.74 0.35 29.50
N ASP A 520 48.61 0.57 30.18
CA ASP A 520 47.96 -0.44 31.01
C ASP A 520 47.35 -1.56 30.15
N VAL A 521 47.87 -2.78 30.30
CA VAL A 521 47.40 -4.00 29.65
C VAL A 521 46.61 -4.82 30.67
N PRO A 522 45.26 -4.90 30.56
CA PRO A 522 44.44 -5.65 31.52
C PRO A 522 44.63 -7.18 31.40
N VAL A 523 44.00 -7.92 32.30
CA VAL A 523 43.92 -9.39 32.19
C VAL A 523 43.20 -9.81 30.91
N GLY A 524 43.70 -10.84 30.23
CA GLY A 524 43.12 -11.27 28.95
C GLY A 524 44.00 -12.18 28.12
N VAL A 525 43.50 -12.48 26.92
CA VAL A 525 44.25 -13.16 25.86
C VAL A 525 44.54 -12.15 24.76
N TYR A 526 45.81 -12.00 24.40
CA TYR A 526 46.25 -11.12 23.31
C TYR A 526 46.91 -11.95 22.22
N MET A 527 46.67 -11.54 20.98
CA MET A 527 47.15 -12.19 19.77
C MET A 527 47.65 -11.11 18.81
N SER A 528 48.73 -11.38 18.07
CA SER A 528 49.17 -10.48 16.99
C SER A 528 48.21 -10.55 15.81
N ASP A 529 47.97 -11.77 15.32
CA ASP A 529 47.01 -12.10 14.26
C ASP A 529 46.25 -13.37 14.65
N ALA A 530 44.99 -13.51 14.20
CA ALA A 530 44.15 -14.66 14.51
C ALA A 530 43.57 -15.30 13.24
N PHE A 531 44.19 -16.39 12.78
CA PHE A 531 43.75 -17.15 11.61
C PHE A 531 42.74 -18.23 12.00
N ILE A 532 41.45 -17.90 11.93
CA ILE A 532 40.35 -18.81 12.34
C ILE A 532 39.63 -19.35 11.10
N ARG A 533 39.72 -20.66 10.86
CA ARG A 533 39.06 -21.31 9.70
C ARG A 533 37.52 -21.24 9.76
N ASN A 534 36.95 -21.47 10.94
CA ASN A 534 35.52 -21.38 11.23
C ASN A 534 35.35 -20.86 12.66
N GLY A 535 34.79 -19.65 12.84
CA GLY A 535 34.61 -19.03 14.15
C GLY A 535 33.15 -18.96 14.56
N THR A 536 32.77 -19.66 15.64
CA THR A 536 31.45 -19.52 16.27
C THR A 536 31.57 -18.59 17.47
N ILE A 537 31.03 -17.37 17.38
CA ILE A 537 31.10 -16.36 18.44
C ILE A 537 29.68 -15.93 18.81
N THR A 538 29.25 -16.20 20.05
CA THR A 538 27.90 -15.83 20.52
C THR A 538 27.70 -14.33 20.63
N ASN A 539 28.72 -13.61 21.11
CA ASN A 539 28.73 -12.15 21.23
C ASN A 539 30.15 -11.63 20.99
N ALA A 540 30.36 -10.84 19.94
CA ALA A 540 31.61 -10.14 19.69
C ALA A 540 31.48 -8.68 20.12
N LYS A 541 32.33 -8.21 21.05
CA LYS A 541 32.46 -6.78 21.37
C LYS A 541 33.64 -6.22 20.59
N ILE A 542 33.35 -5.55 19.48
CA ILE A 542 34.36 -4.99 18.57
C ILE A 542 34.21 -3.47 18.55
N ALA A 543 35.28 -2.74 18.85
CA ALA A 543 35.25 -1.27 18.87
C ALA A 543 35.22 -0.68 17.44
N ASN A 544 36.09 -1.18 16.57
CA ASN A 544 36.11 -0.89 15.13
C ASN A 544 36.25 -2.21 14.37
N LEU A 545 35.31 -2.52 13.48
CA LEU A 545 35.38 -3.70 12.61
C LEU A 545 35.85 -3.26 11.23
N ALA A 546 37.00 -3.77 10.79
CA ALA A 546 37.47 -3.67 9.42
C ALA A 546 37.34 -5.03 8.75
N VAL A 547 36.76 -5.07 7.56
CA VAL A 547 36.47 -6.28 6.78
C VAL A 547 36.24 -5.87 5.33
N ASP A 548 36.86 -6.59 4.38
CA ASP A 548 36.68 -6.34 2.95
C ASP A 548 35.31 -6.87 2.46
N ASP A 549 35.02 -8.14 2.77
CA ASP A 549 33.77 -8.82 2.41
C ASP A 549 33.10 -9.49 3.63
N ALA A 550 31.90 -9.04 4.00
CA ALA A 550 31.12 -9.59 5.11
C ALA A 550 29.92 -10.42 4.62
N LYS A 551 29.99 -11.75 4.74
CA LYS A 551 28.87 -12.67 4.44
C LYS A 551 27.94 -12.79 5.64
N ILE A 552 26.91 -11.94 5.68
CA ILE A 552 25.94 -11.87 6.80
C ILE A 552 24.58 -12.43 6.33
N ALA A 553 24.12 -13.51 6.96
CA ALA A 553 22.82 -14.11 6.64
C ALA A 553 21.62 -13.25 7.09
N SER A 554 21.73 -12.62 8.26
CA SER A 554 20.74 -11.72 8.84
C SER A 554 21.44 -10.56 9.55
N LEU A 555 21.20 -9.33 9.10
CA LEU A 555 21.71 -8.11 9.74
C LEU A 555 20.55 -7.40 10.47
N SER A 556 20.71 -7.15 11.77
CA SER A 556 19.79 -6.33 12.56
C SER A 556 20.59 -5.18 13.19
N VAL A 557 20.30 -3.95 12.77
CA VAL A 557 20.96 -2.73 13.23
C VAL A 557 19.93 -1.62 13.46
N SER A 558 20.09 -0.85 14.54
CA SER A 558 19.21 0.29 14.84
C SER A 558 19.56 1.53 14.01
N LYS A 559 20.81 1.63 13.54
CA LYS A 559 21.30 2.66 12.64
C LYS A 559 22.28 2.02 11.66
N LEU A 560 22.08 2.28 10.37
CA LEU A 560 23.05 2.01 9.32
C LEU A 560 23.52 3.36 8.77
N THR A 561 24.83 3.56 8.68
CA THR A 561 25.44 4.70 8.00
C THR A 561 26.39 4.14 6.96
N ALA A 562 26.06 4.34 5.68
CA ALA A 562 26.82 3.85 4.54
C ALA A 562 27.05 5.00 3.57
N GLY A 563 28.23 5.08 2.96
CA GLY A 563 28.53 6.09 1.93
C GLY A 563 27.76 5.80 0.63
N SER A 564 27.68 4.53 0.24
CA SER A 564 26.86 4.02 -0.86
C SER A 564 26.33 2.64 -0.49
N ILE A 565 25.18 2.27 -1.04
CA ILE A 565 24.60 0.92 -0.91
C ILE A 565 24.33 0.40 -2.33
N SER A 566 25.11 -0.59 -2.77
CA SER A 566 24.82 -1.32 -4.00
C SER A 566 23.78 -2.39 -3.73
N VAL A 567 22.69 -2.42 -4.50
CA VAL A 567 21.55 -3.32 -4.30
C VAL A 567 21.59 -4.44 -5.32
N GLY A 568 21.74 -5.68 -4.86
CA GLY A 568 21.64 -6.86 -5.72
C GLY A 568 20.21 -7.09 -6.22
N THR A 569 19.33 -7.61 -5.35
CA THR A 569 17.93 -7.87 -5.70
C THR A 569 17.00 -6.74 -5.24
N ASN A 570 16.91 -6.51 -3.92
CA ASN A 570 16.08 -5.46 -3.35
C ASN A 570 16.50 -5.05 -1.92
N ILE A 571 16.17 -3.80 -1.56
CA ILE A 571 15.94 -3.35 -0.18
C ILE A 571 14.44 -3.07 -0.07
N ARG A 572 13.74 -3.62 0.92
CA ARG A 572 12.28 -3.49 1.03
C ARG A 572 11.78 -3.49 2.47
N SER A 573 10.57 -2.99 2.67
CA SER A 573 9.85 -3.17 3.94
C SER A 573 9.42 -4.64 4.13
N SER A 574 9.25 -5.06 5.38
CA SER A 574 8.81 -6.42 5.72
C SER A 574 7.41 -6.77 5.18
N ASN A 575 6.54 -5.76 5.05
CA ASN A 575 5.20 -5.88 4.49
C ASN A 575 5.13 -5.61 2.99
N ASN A 576 6.25 -5.55 2.26
CA ASN A 576 6.23 -5.24 0.83
C ASN A 576 5.50 -6.32 0.02
N VAL A 577 4.38 -5.91 -0.59
CA VAL A 577 3.61 -6.67 -1.58
C VAL A 577 3.50 -5.77 -2.82
N PRO A 578 4.10 -6.14 -3.97
CA PRO A 578 4.11 -5.30 -5.17
C PRO A 578 2.72 -4.83 -5.60
N GLY A 579 2.62 -3.55 -5.95
CA GLY A 579 1.38 -2.88 -6.34
C GLY A 579 0.36 -2.68 -5.22
N THR A 580 0.65 -3.12 -3.98
CA THR A 580 -0.34 -3.21 -2.90
C THR A 580 0.09 -2.50 -1.63
N SER A 581 1.28 -2.78 -1.09
CA SER A 581 1.69 -2.26 0.22
C SER A 581 3.20 -2.28 0.44
N GLY A 582 3.65 -1.47 1.42
CA GLY A 582 5.05 -1.33 1.77
C GLY A 582 5.85 -0.50 0.77
N TRP A 583 7.15 -0.76 0.70
CA TRP A 583 8.05 -0.14 -0.27
C TRP A 583 9.20 -1.07 -0.65
N VAL A 584 9.78 -0.83 -1.83
CA VAL A 584 10.95 -1.56 -2.33
C VAL A 584 11.80 -0.70 -3.25
N ILE A 585 13.12 -0.79 -3.11
CA ILE A 585 14.14 -0.27 -4.03
C ILE A 585 14.83 -1.50 -4.63
N ARG A 586 14.81 -1.64 -5.95
CA ARG A 586 15.31 -2.82 -6.69
C ARG A 586 16.67 -2.54 -7.31
N GLY A 587 17.48 -3.59 -7.50
CA GLY A 587 18.82 -3.47 -8.10
C GLY A 587 18.85 -3.02 -9.56
N ASN A 588 17.72 -3.10 -10.27
CA ASN A 588 17.57 -2.62 -11.65
C ASN A 588 17.26 -1.10 -11.75
N GLY A 589 17.15 -0.39 -10.62
CA GLY A 589 16.83 1.04 -10.56
C GLY A 589 15.36 1.35 -10.27
N ASP A 590 14.44 0.39 -10.36
CA ASP A 590 13.03 0.60 -10.05
C ASP A 590 12.81 0.77 -8.54
N ALA A 591 11.98 1.75 -8.17
CA ALA A 591 11.55 1.93 -6.79
C ALA A 591 10.02 2.12 -6.69
N GLU A 592 9.44 1.60 -5.62
CA GLU A 592 8.01 1.60 -5.35
C GLU A 592 7.78 1.99 -3.89
N PHE A 593 6.92 2.97 -3.64
CA PHE A 593 6.67 3.51 -2.29
C PHE A 593 5.18 3.73 -2.05
N SER A 594 4.59 3.00 -1.10
CA SER A 594 3.26 3.30 -0.57
C SER A 594 3.33 4.45 0.47
N ASN A 595 2.37 5.37 0.43
CA ASN A 595 2.22 6.50 1.38
C ASN A 595 3.46 7.41 1.51
N VAL A 596 4.08 7.78 0.39
CA VAL A 596 5.24 8.68 0.36
C VAL A 596 4.85 10.15 0.62
N THR A 597 5.64 10.86 1.44
CA THR A 597 5.58 12.33 1.59
C THR A 597 6.87 12.93 1.07
N MET A 598 6.79 13.69 -0.01
CA MET A 598 7.94 14.41 -0.60
C MET A 598 7.86 15.90 -0.23
N ARG A 599 8.98 16.49 0.23
CA ARG A 599 9.04 17.90 0.69
C ARG A 599 9.79 18.84 -0.27
N GLY A 600 10.06 18.39 -1.49
CA GLY A 600 10.75 19.15 -2.53
C GLY A 600 10.18 18.85 -3.92
N SER A 601 10.74 19.48 -4.95
CA SER A 601 10.31 19.30 -6.34
C SER A 601 10.45 17.85 -6.80
N ILE A 602 9.41 17.34 -7.46
CA ILE A 602 9.43 16.05 -8.15
C ILE A 602 9.80 16.32 -9.62
N TYR A 603 10.93 15.79 -10.07
CA TYR A 603 11.31 15.81 -11.48
C TYR A 603 10.88 14.50 -12.12
N SER A 604 9.94 14.55 -13.06
CA SER A 604 9.59 13.40 -13.90
C SER A 604 9.32 13.85 -15.33
N SER A 605 9.83 13.09 -16.29
CA SER A 605 9.52 13.28 -17.71
C SER A 605 8.14 12.74 -18.09
N TYR A 606 7.63 11.77 -17.32
CA TYR A 606 6.28 11.21 -17.46
C TYR A 606 5.78 10.64 -16.12
N GLY A 607 4.52 10.88 -15.75
CA GLY A 607 3.92 10.33 -14.53
C GLY A 607 2.41 10.53 -14.47
N GLU A 608 1.78 10.01 -13.42
CA GLU A 608 0.35 10.19 -13.16
C GLU A 608 0.12 10.72 -11.74
N ILE A 609 -0.70 11.76 -11.59
CA ILE A 609 -1.10 12.31 -10.29
C ILE A 609 -2.63 12.43 -10.23
N GLY A 610 -3.26 11.59 -9.41
CA GLY A 610 -4.71 11.59 -9.18
C GLY A 610 -5.53 11.36 -10.46
N GLY A 611 -5.06 10.46 -11.33
CA GLY A 611 -5.66 10.22 -12.66
C GLY A 611 -5.11 11.10 -13.77
N ASN A 612 -4.40 12.21 -13.48
CA ASN A 612 -3.94 13.14 -14.50
C ASN A 612 -2.52 12.80 -14.96
N VAL A 613 -2.30 12.76 -16.27
CA VAL A 613 -1.00 12.53 -16.89
C VAL A 613 -0.16 13.80 -16.78
N ILE A 614 1.05 13.67 -16.27
CA ILE A 614 2.13 14.64 -16.44
C ILE A 614 3.01 14.08 -17.54
N GLY A 615 3.06 14.76 -18.69
CA GLY A 615 4.01 14.47 -19.77
C GLY A 615 5.04 15.59 -19.90
N ASN A 616 6.02 15.38 -20.78
CA ASN A 616 7.09 16.34 -21.06
C ASN A 616 6.57 17.70 -21.59
N ASP A 617 5.41 17.70 -22.25
CA ASP A 617 4.86 18.85 -22.96
C ASP A 617 3.56 19.41 -22.37
N TYR A 618 2.91 18.68 -21.46
CA TYR A 618 1.64 19.08 -20.84
C TYR A 618 1.30 18.30 -19.57
N ILE A 619 0.43 18.87 -18.73
CA ILE A 619 -0.36 18.16 -17.72
C ILE A 619 -1.77 18.00 -18.28
N SER A 620 -2.33 16.79 -18.29
CA SER A 620 -3.63 16.53 -18.93
C SER A 620 -4.49 15.51 -18.20
N SER A 621 -5.79 15.52 -18.49
CA SER A 621 -6.67 14.38 -18.18
C SER A 621 -6.16 13.08 -18.85
N PRO A 622 -6.47 11.89 -18.31
CA PRO A 622 -5.88 10.63 -18.78
C PRO A 622 -6.28 10.21 -20.20
N GLN A 623 -7.37 10.77 -20.74
CA GLN A 623 -7.84 10.52 -22.11
C GLN A 623 -7.63 11.71 -23.05
N TYR A 624 -6.78 12.67 -22.68
CA TYR A 624 -6.44 13.77 -23.58
C TYR A 624 -5.67 13.25 -24.79
N TYR A 625 -6.12 13.63 -25.99
CA TYR A 625 -5.47 13.31 -27.25
C TYR A 625 -5.34 14.58 -28.08
N GLU A 626 -4.13 14.91 -28.51
CA GLU A 626 -3.84 16.11 -29.29
C GLU A 626 -4.38 15.95 -30.73
N GLY A 627 -5.61 16.46 -30.92
CA GLY A 627 -6.41 16.29 -32.15
C GLY A 627 -7.79 15.68 -31.92
N GLY A 628 -8.11 15.24 -30.70
CA GLY A 628 -9.42 14.70 -30.32
C GLY A 628 -10.28 15.69 -29.53
N LEU A 629 -11.61 15.55 -29.65
CA LEU A 629 -12.59 16.30 -28.85
C LEU A 629 -12.84 15.60 -27.49
N ILE A 630 -11.77 15.31 -26.75
CA ILE A 630 -11.82 14.59 -25.47
C ILE A 630 -10.77 15.16 -24.50
N GLY A 631 -11.17 15.36 -23.24
CA GLY A 631 -10.27 15.71 -22.14
C GLY A 631 -9.90 17.19 -22.03
N TRP A 632 -8.80 17.44 -21.32
CA TRP A 632 -8.19 18.75 -21.14
C TRP A 632 -6.66 18.64 -20.99
N ALA A 633 -5.94 19.72 -21.30
CA ALA A 633 -4.49 19.83 -21.12
C ALA A 633 -4.03 21.27 -20.80
N LEU A 634 -3.01 21.37 -19.94
CA LEU A 634 -2.21 22.56 -19.64
C LEU A 634 -0.83 22.35 -20.29
N LYS A 635 -0.50 23.05 -21.37
CA LYS A 635 0.73 22.85 -22.14
C LYS A 635 1.90 23.70 -21.64
N LYS A 636 3.13 23.20 -21.83
CA LYS A 636 4.38 23.91 -21.49
C LYS A 636 4.60 25.20 -22.28
N ASN A 637 3.93 25.38 -23.41
CA ASN A 637 3.98 26.61 -24.22
C ASN A 637 3.02 27.71 -23.72
N GLY A 638 2.21 27.42 -22.69
CA GLY A 638 1.22 28.33 -22.13
C GLY A 638 -0.22 28.06 -22.57
N ASP A 639 -0.45 27.21 -23.58
CA ASP A 639 -1.80 26.91 -24.05
C ASP A 639 -2.59 26.11 -23.01
N VAL A 640 -3.89 26.37 -22.94
CA VAL A 640 -4.84 25.57 -22.16
C VAL A 640 -5.98 25.12 -23.05
N ILE A 641 -6.22 23.80 -23.10
CA ILE A 641 -7.23 23.17 -23.94
C ILE A 641 -8.25 22.47 -23.04
N PHE A 642 -9.54 22.74 -23.26
CA PHE A 642 -10.66 22.06 -22.62
C PHE A 642 -11.68 21.65 -23.67
N ASN A 643 -12.15 20.39 -23.65
CA ASN A 643 -13.27 19.99 -24.50
C ASN A 643 -14.61 20.56 -24.01
N ASN A 644 -14.81 20.63 -22.69
CA ASN A 644 -15.95 21.26 -22.04
C ASN A 644 -15.43 22.11 -20.87
N ALA A 645 -15.84 23.38 -20.80
CA ALA A 645 -15.43 24.30 -19.72
C ALA A 645 -16.65 25.03 -19.14
N SER A 646 -16.75 25.06 -17.80
CA SER A 646 -17.70 25.89 -17.07
C SER A 646 -16.91 26.77 -16.11
N VAL A 647 -16.89 28.08 -16.39
CA VAL A 647 -16.14 29.06 -15.59
C VAL A 647 -17.14 29.80 -14.69
N ARG A 648 -16.97 29.64 -13.37
CA ARG A 648 -17.86 30.28 -12.37
C ARG A 648 -17.41 31.69 -11.94
N GLY A 649 -16.26 32.14 -12.44
CA GLY A 649 -15.79 33.53 -12.34
C GLY A 649 -15.88 34.24 -13.69
N SER A 650 -15.17 35.35 -13.84
CA SER A 650 -15.03 36.04 -15.13
C SER A 650 -14.17 35.25 -16.11
N ILE A 651 -14.57 35.22 -17.38
CA ILE A 651 -13.73 34.78 -18.51
C ILE A 651 -13.07 36.02 -19.11
N SER A 652 -11.75 36.03 -19.20
CA SER A 652 -10.97 36.99 -20.00
C SER A 652 -10.42 36.22 -21.21
N SER A 653 -10.79 36.58 -22.44
CA SER A 653 -10.62 35.68 -23.59
C SER A 653 -10.03 36.33 -24.84
N GLY A 654 -8.92 35.75 -25.28
CA GLY A 654 -8.69 35.51 -26.70
C GLY A 654 -7.28 35.84 -27.15
N ASP A 655 -6.70 34.92 -27.91
CA ASP A 655 -5.50 35.12 -28.69
C ASP A 655 -5.83 35.91 -29.97
N PHE A 656 -6.34 37.13 -29.78
CA PHE A 656 -6.05 38.20 -30.71
C PHE A 656 -4.66 38.70 -30.32
N LYS A 657 -3.63 38.35 -31.09
CA LYS A 657 -2.33 39.05 -30.97
C LYS A 657 -2.46 40.54 -31.26
N SER A 658 -3.53 40.95 -31.95
CA SER A 658 -3.97 42.34 -32.17
C SER A 658 -5.47 42.38 -32.47
N TYR A 659 -6.14 43.52 -32.24
CA TYR A 659 -7.59 43.80 -32.37
C TYR A 659 -8.23 43.59 -33.78
N SER A 660 -7.58 42.84 -34.67
CA SER A 660 -8.01 42.64 -36.06
C SER A 660 -8.98 41.47 -36.22
N TRP A 661 -10.07 41.68 -36.95
CA TRP A 661 -10.97 40.60 -37.38
C TRP A 661 -10.22 39.56 -38.24
N PRO A 662 -10.53 38.26 -38.12
CA PRO A 662 -9.88 37.21 -38.91
C PRO A 662 -9.97 37.44 -40.42
N LEU A 663 -8.86 37.22 -41.13
CA LEU A 663 -8.74 37.49 -42.58
C LEU A 663 -9.27 36.35 -43.48
N ASN A 664 -9.79 35.26 -42.91
CA ASN A 664 -10.27 34.10 -43.64
C ASN A 664 -11.81 33.98 -43.63
N SER A 665 -12.38 33.60 -44.79
CA SER A 665 -13.79 33.75 -45.14
C SER A 665 -14.79 32.81 -44.44
N TYR A 666 -14.42 32.15 -43.35
CA TYR A 666 -15.21 31.05 -42.76
C TYR A 666 -15.35 31.04 -41.23
N VAL A 667 -14.86 32.06 -40.50
CA VAL A 667 -14.83 32.02 -39.02
C VAL A 667 -15.76 33.05 -38.38
N GLN A 668 -16.72 32.58 -37.59
CA GLN A 668 -17.40 33.39 -36.57
C GLN A 668 -16.46 33.52 -35.37
N GLY A 669 -16.14 34.74 -34.94
CA GLY A 669 -15.20 35.00 -33.84
C GLY A 669 -15.89 35.37 -32.52
N PHE A 670 -15.14 35.24 -31.42
CA PHE A 670 -15.44 35.81 -30.10
C PHE A 670 -14.13 36.29 -29.47
N TYR A 671 -14.04 37.55 -29.07
CA TYR A 671 -12.89 38.15 -28.40
C TYR A 671 -13.32 39.19 -27.38
N LEU A 672 -12.62 39.19 -26.24
CA LEU A 672 -12.82 40.10 -25.13
C LEU A 672 -11.45 40.45 -24.55
N GLY A 673 -10.96 41.65 -24.89
CA GLY A 673 -9.65 42.13 -24.45
C GLY A 673 -9.60 43.66 -24.33
N PRO A 674 -8.41 44.25 -24.12
CA PRO A 674 -8.27 45.67 -23.77
C PRO A 674 -8.85 46.65 -24.79
N GLU A 675 -8.83 46.28 -26.07
CA GLU A 675 -9.34 47.08 -27.18
C GLU A 675 -10.86 46.94 -27.42
N GLY A 676 -11.54 46.09 -26.64
CA GLY A 676 -12.99 45.93 -26.62
C GLY A 676 -13.47 44.51 -26.84
N PHE A 677 -14.70 44.39 -27.36
CA PHE A 677 -15.43 43.14 -27.52
C PHE A 677 -15.84 42.91 -28.97
N LEU A 678 -15.57 41.73 -29.52
CA LEU A 678 -15.88 41.37 -30.90
C LEU A 678 -16.59 40.02 -30.93
N ILE A 679 -17.75 39.95 -31.59
CA ILE A 679 -18.49 38.69 -31.78
C ILE A 679 -19.14 38.60 -33.17
N GLY A 680 -19.13 37.40 -33.78
CA GLY A 680 -19.80 37.11 -35.05
C GLY A 680 -18.88 37.10 -36.29
N ASP A 681 -19.44 37.40 -37.46
CA ASP A 681 -18.79 37.27 -38.77
C ASP A 681 -18.82 38.62 -39.52
N LYS A 682 -17.65 39.27 -39.60
CA LYS A 682 -17.50 40.55 -40.30
C LYS A 682 -17.56 40.41 -41.83
N VAL A 683 -17.08 39.30 -42.39
CA VAL A 683 -17.01 39.08 -43.85
C VAL A 683 -18.42 38.97 -44.45
N ARG A 684 -19.36 38.37 -43.72
CA ARG A 684 -20.77 38.25 -44.16
C ARG A 684 -21.68 39.38 -43.66
N ASN A 685 -21.14 40.47 -43.11
CA ASN A 685 -21.91 41.52 -42.44
C ASN A 685 -22.95 40.92 -41.45
N ARG A 686 -22.48 40.12 -40.49
CA ARG A 686 -23.26 39.58 -39.36
C ARG A 686 -22.39 39.54 -38.09
N TYR A 687 -21.99 40.72 -37.63
CA TYR A 687 -21.09 40.89 -36.49
C TYR A 687 -21.63 41.94 -35.50
N PHE A 688 -21.05 41.95 -34.31
CA PHE A 688 -21.23 42.98 -33.31
C PHE A 688 -19.85 43.27 -32.70
N GLN A 689 -19.43 44.53 -32.79
CA GLN A 689 -18.16 45.04 -32.28
C GLN A 689 -18.45 46.17 -31.31
N ILE A 690 -17.79 46.14 -30.15
CA ILE A 690 -17.64 47.26 -29.24
C ILE A 690 -16.14 47.57 -29.16
N THR A 691 -15.78 48.83 -29.29
CA THR A 691 -14.41 49.34 -29.11
C THR A 691 -14.14 49.75 -27.66
N SER A 692 -12.87 49.89 -27.29
CA SER A 692 -12.44 50.47 -26.02
C SER A 692 -12.95 51.91 -25.80
N SER A 693 -13.25 52.67 -26.87
CA SER A 693 -13.91 53.98 -26.83
C SER A 693 -15.43 53.92 -26.62
N GLY A 694 -16.04 52.73 -26.59
CA GLY A 694 -17.49 52.53 -26.47
C GLY A 694 -18.26 52.70 -27.79
N ASP A 695 -17.58 52.93 -28.91
CA ASP A 695 -18.22 52.93 -30.23
C ASP A 695 -18.66 51.50 -30.59
N VAL A 696 -19.89 51.38 -31.09
CA VAL A 696 -20.53 50.11 -31.44
C VAL A 696 -20.64 50.00 -32.94
N TYR A 697 -20.22 48.86 -33.51
CA TYR A 697 -20.30 48.59 -34.95
C TYR A 697 -21.01 47.27 -35.19
N ALA A 698 -22.11 47.35 -35.94
CA ALA A 698 -22.85 46.21 -36.45
C ALA A 698 -23.30 46.50 -37.90
N PRO A 699 -23.72 45.47 -38.64
CA PRO A 699 -24.38 45.63 -39.94
C PRO A 699 -25.62 46.54 -39.81
N SER A 700 -25.70 47.56 -40.66
CA SER A 700 -26.78 48.55 -40.70
C SER A 700 -27.04 49.36 -39.42
N PHE A 701 -26.22 49.20 -38.38
CA PHE A 701 -26.29 49.93 -37.12
C PHE A 701 -24.90 50.21 -36.55
N ARG A 702 -24.56 51.48 -36.34
CA ARG A 702 -23.35 51.85 -35.60
C ARG A 702 -23.63 53.02 -34.65
N ILE A 703 -22.99 53.02 -33.49
CA ILE A 703 -22.86 54.17 -32.61
C ILE A 703 -21.42 54.64 -32.72
N VAL A 704 -21.22 55.89 -33.16
CA VAL A 704 -19.88 56.49 -33.23
C VAL A 704 -19.95 57.90 -32.66
N GLY A 705 -19.10 58.23 -31.69
CA GLY A 705 -19.06 59.56 -31.08
C GLY A 705 -20.41 60.00 -30.46
N GLY A 706 -21.16 59.06 -29.88
CA GLY A 706 -22.48 59.30 -29.28
C GLY A 706 -23.65 59.40 -30.26
N SER A 707 -23.41 59.37 -31.58
CA SER A 707 -24.47 59.38 -32.60
C SER A 707 -24.78 57.98 -33.11
N ALA A 708 -26.06 57.59 -33.10
CA ALA A 708 -26.53 56.33 -33.68
C ALA A 708 -26.88 56.51 -35.17
N TYR A 709 -26.33 55.64 -36.02
CA TYR A 709 -26.55 55.64 -37.46
C TYR A 709 -27.21 54.33 -37.87
N PHE A 710 -28.36 54.43 -38.52
CA PHE A 710 -29.05 53.31 -39.17
C PHE A 710 -28.93 53.45 -40.69
N SER A 711 -28.48 52.41 -41.38
CA SER A 711 -28.33 52.40 -42.85
C SER A 711 -29.18 51.33 -43.55
N GLY A 712 -30.21 50.84 -42.87
CA GLY A 712 -31.23 49.93 -43.38
C GLY A 712 -32.60 50.27 -42.78
N ASN A 713 -33.60 49.43 -43.01
CA ASN A 713 -34.96 49.66 -42.53
C ASN A 713 -35.02 49.65 -40.98
N LEU A 714 -35.30 50.82 -40.38
CA LEU A 714 -35.60 50.94 -38.96
C LEU A 714 -37.09 50.67 -38.74
N SER A 715 -37.43 49.46 -38.28
CA SER A 715 -38.79 49.12 -37.86
C SER A 715 -38.97 49.42 -36.37
N ALA A 716 -39.81 50.40 -36.05
CA ALA A 716 -40.12 50.80 -34.68
C ALA A 716 -41.59 51.23 -34.59
N ASN A 717 -42.24 50.92 -33.45
CA ASN A 717 -43.66 51.23 -33.23
C ASN A 717 -43.93 52.75 -33.14
N ILE A 718 -42.99 53.49 -32.54
CA ILE A 718 -42.98 54.95 -32.48
C ILE A 718 -41.53 55.41 -32.69
N ILE A 719 -41.32 56.38 -33.58
CA ILE A 719 -40.07 57.14 -33.68
C ILE A 719 -40.40 58.58 -33.31
N SER A 720 -39.81 59.08 -32.22
CA SER A 720 -39.87 60.49 -31.85
C SER A 720 -38.59 61.16 -32.34
N ALA A 721 -38.73 62.15 -33.24
CA ALA A 721 -37.61 62.86 -33.85
C ALA A 721 -37.98 64.34 -34.02
N ASP A 722 -37.20 65.24 -33.43
CA ASP A 722 -37.56 66.65 -33.31
C ASP A 722 -37.39 67.47 -34.61
N ASN A 723 -36.75 66.91 -35.65
CA ASN A 723 -36.59 67.56 -36.96
C ASN A 723 -36.56 66.54 -38.11
N ILE A 724 -37.54 66.59 -39.01
CA ILE A 724 -37.56 65.86 -40.29
C ILE A 724 -37.78 66.87 -41.42
N ILE A 725 -36.87 66.91 -42.40
CA ILE A 725 -37.00 67.77 -43.59
C ILE A 725 -37.53 66.94 -44.76
N SER A 726 -38.70 67.32 -45.28
CA SER A 726 -39.35 66.71 -46.45
C SER A 726 -39.56 67.76 -47.55
N LYS A 727 -39.44 67.39 -48.83
CA LYS A 727 -39.66 68.28 -49.99
C LYS A 727 -40.79 67.76 -50.88
N SER A 728 -41.67 68.66 -51.31
CA SER A 728 -42.86 68.38 -52.12
C SER A 728 -42.73 68.90 -53.55
N ALA A 729 -42.80 67.97 -54.52
CA ALA A 729 -42.55 68.15 -55.97
C ALA A 729 -41.08 68.46 -56.34
N THR A 730 -40.65 67.97 -57.52
CA THR A 730 -39.22 67.91 -57.90
C THR A 730 -38.76 69.01 -58.85
N SER A 731 -39.62 69.57 -59.71
CA SER A 731 -39.29 70.74 -60.56
C SER A 731 -40.52 71.44 -61.15
N PHE A 732 -40.37 72.75 -61.39
CA PHE A 732 -41.30 73.60 -62.14
C PHE A 732 -40.58 74.16 -63.37
N GLU A 733 -41.25 74.21 -64.51
CA GLU A 733 -40.71 74.80 -65.75
C GLU A 733 -41.06 76.30 -65.84
N GLN A 734 -42.23 76.69 -65.33
CA GLN A 734 -42.73 78.07 -65.29
C GLN A 734 -43.61 78.27 -64.05
N VAL A 735 -43.48 79.43 -63.37
CA VAL A 735 -44.07 79.69 -62.03
C VAL A 735 -45.23 80.70 -62.06
N SER A 736 -45.41 81.42 -63.17
CA SER A 736 -46.51 82.38 -63.38
C SER A 736 -46.98 82.34 -64.84
N ALA A 737 -48.27 82.63 -65.06
CA ALA A 737 -48.89 82.80 -66.38
C ALA A 737 -49.51 84.19 -66.52
N TYR A 738 -49.47 84.74 -67.74
CA TYR A 738 -49.93 86.09 -68.08
C TYR A 738 -50.95 86.06 -69.24
N PRO A 739 -52.15 85.49 -69.05
CA PRO A 739 -53.18 85.47 -70.09
C PRO A 739 -53.60 86.90 -70.46
N MET A 740 -53.68 87.13 -71.77
CA MET A 740 -54.23 88.35 -72.38
C MET A 740 -55.67 88.08 -72.85
N ASP A 741 -56.49 89.11 -72.99
CA ASP A 741 -57.88 88.95 -73.44
C ASP A 741 -57.97 88.16 -74.76
N GLY A 742 -58.81 87.12 -74.78
CA GLY A 742 -58.95 86.18 -75.90
C GLY A 742 -57.82 85.17 -76.09
N HIS A 743 -56.79 85.14 -75.24
CA HIS A 743 -55.64 84.24 -75.33
C HIS A 743 -55.49 83.28 -74.13
N ILE A 744 -54.84 82.13 -74.37
CA ILE A 744 -54.50 81.11 -73.37
C ILE A 744 -52.99 81.14 -73.12
N ASP A 745 -52.58 81.15 -71.87
CA ASP A 745 -51.19 80.94 -71.43
C ASP A 745 -51.08 79.66 -70.56
N TYR A 746 -49.87 79.17 -70.29
CA TYR A 746 -49.67 77.89 -69.61
C TYR A 746 -48.50 77.85 -68.61
N MET A 747 -48.53 76.86 -67.72
CA MET A 747 -47.47 76.53 -66.77
C MET A 747 -47.27 75.01 -66.71
N ARG A 748 -46.02 74.54 -66.62
CA ARG A 748 -45.72 73.09 -66.49
C ARG A 748 -44.98 72.75 -65.22
N PHE A 749 -45.28 71.57 -64.67
CA PHE A 749 -44.63 70.98 -63.50
C PHE A 749 -44.49 69.47 -63.67
N TYR A 750 -43.45 68.89 -63.05
CA TYR A 750 -43.18 67.45 -63.15
C TYR A 750 -43.57 66.69 -61.88
N MET A 751 -44.36 65.63 -62.06
CA MET A 751 -44.75 64.67 -61.03
C MET A 751 -43.82 63.46 -61.05
N ASP A 752 -43.02 63.30 -60.00
CA ASP A 752 -42.07 62.19 -59.82
C ASP A 752 -42.72 60.82 -59.60
N HIS A 753 -43.97 60.80 -59.14
CA HIS A 753 -44.81 59.64 -58.85
C HIS A 753 -46.28 60.03 -59.08
N ALA A 754 -47.21 59.09 -59.22
CA ALA A 754 -48.64 59.42 -59.26
C ALA A 754 -49.20 59.83 -57.87
N GLY A 755 -50.24 60.66 -57.80
CA GLY A 755 -50.82 61.11 -56.53
C GLY A 755 -51.88 62.20 -56.63
N VAL A 756 -52.55 62.50 -55.50
CA VAL A 756 -53.52 63.61 -55.43
C VAL A 756 -52.78 64.95 -55.31
N VAL A 757 -53.13 65.86 -56.20
CA VAL A 757 -52.59 67.21 -56.29
C VAL A 757 -53.72 68.21 -56.10
N THR A 758 -53.53 69.16 -55.17
CA THR A 758 -54.41 70.31 -54.99
C THR A 758 -53.73 71.55 -55.56
N LEU A 759 -54.35 72.11 -56.59
CA LEU A 759 -53.98 73.35 -57.24
C LEU A 759 -54.68 74.52 -56.54
N VAL A 760 -53.89 75.53 -56.22
CA VAL A 760 -54.35 76.77 -55.60
C VAL A 760 -53.92 77.93 -56.50
N GLY A 761 -54.89 78.52 -57.23
CA GLY A 761 -54.65 79.66 -58.13
C GLY A 761 -54.99 80.99 -57.47
N LEU A 762 -54.09 81.96 -57.58
CA LEU A 762 -54.26 83.37 -57.22
C LEU A 762 -54.11 84.23 -58.48
N CYS A 763 -55.18 84.91 -58.89
CA CYS A 763 -55.19 85.82 -60.03
C CYS A 763 -55.27 87.29 -59.57
N HIS A 764 -54.41 88.13 -60.14
CA HIS A 764 -54.42 89.59 -59.98
C HIS A 764 -54.72 90.28 -61.31
N TYR A 765 -55.57 91.32 -61.25
CA TYR A 765 -56.11 92.06 -62.38
C TYR A 765 -55.54 93.49 -62.42
N TYR A 766 -55.12 93.97 -63.59
CA TYR A 766 -54.66 95.34 -63.81
C TYR A 766 -55.57 96.04 -64.84
N TYR A 767 -56.09 97.25 -64.52
CA TYR A 767 -57.19 97.89 -65.28
C TYR A 767 -56.87 99.31 -65.78
N ASN A 768 -57.44 99.64 -66.96
CA ASN A 768 -57.56 101.01 -67.50
C ASN A 768 -59.04 101.35 -67.83
N SER A 769 -59.83 101.63 -66.79
CA SER A 769 -61.18 102.24 -66.79
C SER A 769 -62.41 101.54 -67.43
N SER A 770 -63.48 101.50 -66.63
CA SER A 770 -64.92 101.35 -66.96
C SER A 770 -65.45 100.04 -67.59
N GLY A 771 -65.70 99.05 -66.73
CA GLY A 771 -67.03 98.43 -66.60
C GLY A 771 -67.52 97.50 -67.71
N GLY A 772 -67.13 96.23 -67.63
CA GLY A 772 -67.79 95.10 -68.31
C GLY A 772 -67.64 93.83 -67.48
N ASP A 773 -68.37 92.76 -67.80
CA ASP A 773 -68.24 91.49 -67.08
C ASP A 773 -66.88 90.82 -67.35
N TYR A 774 -66.42 90.04 -66.35
CA TYR A 774 -65.19 89.25 -66.40
C TYR A 774 -65.50 87.79 -66.08
N TYR A 775 -64.83 86.86 -66.75
CA TYR A 775 -64.69 85.51 -66.23
C TYR A 775 -63.25 84.99 -66.40
N PHE A 776 -62.81 84.24 -65.38
CA PHE A 776 -61.52 83.57 -65.34
C PHE A 776 -61.73 82.06 -65.41
N LYS A 777 -60.87 81.37 -66.16
CA LYS A 777 -60.97 79.93 -66.38
C LYS A 777 -59.58 79.30 -66.37
N PHE A 778 -59.42 78.26 -65.58
CA PHE A 778 -58.23 77.40 -65.62
C PHE A 778 -58.65 75.98 -65.99
N SER A 779 -57.90 75.37 -66.89
CA SER A 779 -58.09 74.00 -67.33
C SER A 779 -56.75 73.29 -67.22
N LEU A 780 -56.68 72.31 -66.32
CA LEU A 780 -55.52 71.42 -66.27
C LEU A 780 -55.66 70.39 -67.38
N ASP A 781 -54.65 70.26 -68.22
CA ASP A 781 -54.64 69.24 -69.26
C ASP A 781 -54.11 67.92 -68.68
N LEU A 782 -54.97 66.91 -68.75
CA LEU A 782 -54.67 65.53 -68.40
C LEU A 782 -54.35 64.80 -69.71
N ASP A 783 -53.08 64.88 -70.09
CA ASP A 783 -52.52 64.37 -71.35
C ASP A 783 -52.93 62.89 -71.59
N PRO A 784 -53.66 62.56 -72.67
CA PRO A 784 -54.55 63.45 -73.43
C PRO A 784 -55.95 62.83 -73.67
N LEU A 785 -57.03 63.51 -73.27
CA LEU A 785 -58.35 63.51 -73.96
C LEU A 785 -59.50 64.19 -73.17
N ILE A 786 -59.30 64.62 -71.91
CA ILE A 786 -60.37 65.22 -71.11
C ILE A 786 -59.96 66.59 -70.55
N THR A 787 -60.31 67.64 -71.27
CA THR A 787 -60.28 69.01 -70.77
C THR A 787 -61.39 69.19 -69.74
N PHE A 788 -61.06 69.17 -68.45
CA PHE A 788 -62.00 69.55 -67.40
C PHE A 788 -62.06 71.08 -67.28
N GLU A 789 -63.22 71.65 -67.62
CA GLU A 789 -63.49 73.06 -67.39
C GLU A 789 -63.79 73.30 -65.90
N SER A 790 -62.97 74.11 -65.22
CA SER A 790 -63.39 74.72 -63.96
C SER A 790 -64.43 75.82 -64.25
N GLY A 791 -65.43 75.92 -63.38
CA GLY A 791 -66.60 76.78 -63.61
C GLY A 791 -66.24 78.28 -63.64
N SER A 792 -66.88 79.01 -64.55
CA SER A 792 -66.71 80.46 -64.72
C SER A 792 -67.03 81.21 -63.42
N TYR A 793 -66.03 81.89 -62.85
CA TYR A 793 -66.26 82.81 -61.74
C TYR A 793 -66.65 84.18 -62.30
N TRP A 794 -67.85 84.65 -61.95
CA TRP A 794 -68.40 85.94 -62.38
C TRP A 794 -68.27 86.94 -61.22
N ASP A 795 -67.65 88.08 -61.48
CA ASP A 795 -67.54 89.18 -60.51
C ASP A 795 -67.73 90.54 -61.21
N SER A 796 -68.36 91.49 -60.51
CA SER A 796 -68.85 92.75 -61.06
C SER A 796 -68.40 93.98 -60.24
N GLY A 797 -67.09 94.14 -60.09
CA GLY A 797 -66.50 95.44 -59.74
C GLY A 797 -65.28 95.40 -58.82
N GLY A 798 -64.11 95.78 -59.36
CA GLY A 798 -62.88 96.07 -58.61
C GLY A 798 -61.74 95.07 -58.86
N PRO A 799 -60.51 95.38 -58.41
CA PRO A 799 -59.38 94.45 -58.49
C PRO A 799 -59.50 93.38 -57.39
N THR A 800 -60.14 92.26 -57.70
CA THR A 800 -60.36 91.16 -56.75
C THR A 800 -59.33 90.04 -56.87
N ASN A 801 -58.96 89.42 -55.75
CA ASN A 801 -58.18 88.18 -55.71
C ASN A 801 -59.14 86.99 -55.79
N SER A 802 -59.35 86.45 -56.99
CA SER A 802 -60.18 85.26 -57.19
C SER A 802 -59.37 83.99 -56.89
N PHE A 803 -59.95 83.06 -56.13
CA PHE A 803 -59.30 81.85 -55.64
C PHE A 803 -59.89 80.59 -56.29
N GLY A 804 -59.09 79.89 -57.08
CA GLY A 804 -59.45 78.59 -57.66
C GLY A 804 -58.86 77.45 -56.83
N LEU A 805 -59.71 76.58 -56.29
CA LEU A 805 -59.30 75.31 -55.68
C LEU A 805 -59.71 74.15 -56.58
N TYR A 806 -58.75 73.33 -56.99
CA TYR A 806 -59.02 72.12 -57.76
C TYR A 806 -58.12 70.99 -57.28
N SER A 807 -58.75 69.88 -56.88
CA SER A 807 -58.06 68.67 -56.46
C SER A 807 -58.32 67.57 -57.46
N THR A 808 -57.25 66.97 -58.00
CA THR A 808 -57.34 65.83 -58.92
C THR A 808 -56.20 64.85 -58.69
N TYR A 809 -56.33 63.64 -59.23
CA TYR A 809 -55.27 62.65 -59.20
C TYR A 809 -54.46 62.74 -60.49
N LEU A 810 -53.15 62.94 -60.37
CA LEU A 810 -52.22 63.02 -61.50
C LEU A 810 -51.32 61.80 -61.56
N SER A 811 -51.03 61.34 -62.77
CA SER A 811 -50.02 60.33 -63.05
C SER A 811 -48.60 60.88 -62.80
N GLN A 812 -47.62 59.98 -62.75
CA GLN A 812 -46.21 60.36 -62.91
C GLN A 812 -46.00 60.92 -64.32
N GLY A 813 -45.33 62.07 -64.46
CA GLY A 813 -45.13 62.73 -65.75
C GLY A 813 -45.10 64.25 -65.69
N LEU A 814 -44.97 64.90 -66.86
CA LEU A 814 -45.08 66.34 -67.02
C LEU A 814 -46.56 66.72 -67.18
N HIS A 815 -47.04 67.68 -66.39
CA HIS A 815 -48.43 68.16 -66.43
C HIS A 815 -48.47 69.64 -66.77
N THR A 816 -49.47 70.06 -67.55
CA THR A 816 -49.63 71.44 -68.01
C THR A 816 -50.94 72.05 -67.52
N ILE A 817 -50.84 73.16 -66.80
CA ILE A 817 -51.98 74.02 -66.43
C ILE A 817 -52.14 75.03 -67.54
N TYR A 818 -53.31 75.07 -68.19
CA TYR A 818 -53.69 76.15 -69.08
C TYR A 818 -54.60 77.15 -68.35
N VAL A 819 -54.40 78.43 -68.65
CA VAL A 819 -55.03 79.55 -67.97
C VAL A 819 -55.53 80.53 -69.02
N SER A 820 -56.80 80.89 -68.94
CA SER A 820 -57.41 81.91 -69.80
C SER A 820 -58.26 82.89 -69.00
N ALA A 821 -58.22 84.14 -69.42
CA ALA A 821 -59.03 85.23 -68.89
C ALA A 821 -59.75 85.88 -70.07
N HIS A 822 -61.02 86.19 -69.91
CA HIS A 822 -61.79 86.86 -70.94
C HIS A 822 -62.48 88.10 -70.39
N HIS A 823 -62.39 89.17 -71.17
CA HIS A 823 -63.08 90.43 -70.95
C HIS A 823 -63.88 90.81 -72.21
N SER A 824 -64.60 91.93 -72.14
CA SER A 824 -65.47 92.51 -73.16
C SER A 824 -64.95 93.87 -73.67
N GLY A 825 -63.69 94.22 -73.37
CA GLY A 825 -63.06 95.49 -73.71
C GLY A 825 -61.56 95.35 -73.99
N ALA A 826 -61.10 95.93 -75.11
CA ALA A 826 -59.74 95.71 -75.61
C ALA A 826 -58.64 96.35 -74.74
N GLY A 827 -57.60 95.58 -74.39
CA GLY A 827 -56.32 96.11 -73.91
C GLY A 827 -55.95 95.89 -72.44
N SER A 828 -56.42 94.81 -71.80
CA SER A 828 -56.07 94.46 -70.41
C SER A 828 -55.18 93.19 -70.32
N TYR A 829 -54.39 93.09 -69.25
CA TYR A 829 -53.51 91.94 -68.95
C TYR A 829 -53.71 91.46 -67.50
N HIS A 830 -53.56 90.15 -67.28
CA HIS A 830 -53.77 89.49 -65.98
C HIS A 830 -52.49 88.76 -65.55
N GLU A 831 -52.19 88.74 -64.25
CA GLU A 831 -51.08 87.96 -63.69
C GLU A 831 -51.65 86.85 -62.80
N THR A 832 -51.39 85.58 -63.13
CA THR A 832 -51.78 84.44 -62.29
C THR A 832 -50.55 83.73 -61.72
N LYS A 833 -50.56 83.51 -60.41
CA LYS A 833 -49.58 82.71 -59.67
C LYS A 833 -50.27 81.50 -59.05
N PHE A 834 -49.62 80.35 -59.08
CA PHE A 834 -50.17 79.11 -58.53
C PHE A 834 -49.26 78.54 -57.44
N LEU A 835 -49.88 77.98 -56.41
CA LEU A 835 -49.23 77.12 -55.44
C LEU A 835 -49.79 75.70 -55.60
N ILE A 836 -48.90 74.72 -55.73
CA ILE A 836 -49.28 73.31 -55.82
C ILE A 836 -48.98 72.63 -54.49
N LEU A 837 -50.02 72.08 -53.85
CA LEU A 837 -49.90 71.32 -52.61
C LEU A 837 -50.17 69.84 -52.91
N ARG A 838 -49.21 68.98 -52.57
CA ARG A 838 -49.33 67.52 -52.79
C ARG A 838 -49.50 66.78 -51.47
N SER A 839 -50.41 65.82 -51.47
CA SER A 839 -50.49 64.77 -50.46
C SER A 839 -50.00 63.46 -51.09
N TYR A 840 -48.91 62.91 -50.56
CA TYR A 840 -48.60 61.49 -50.74
C TYR A 840 -49.36 60.75 -49.64
N ARG A 841 -50.24 59.82 -50.02
CA ARG A 841 -50.78 58.79 -49.11
C ARG A 841 -49.91 57.56 -49.16
#